data_AF-A0A7X6I8Q8-F1
#
_entry.id   AF-A0A7X6I8Q8-F1
#
_cell.length_a   1.000
_cell.length_b   1.000
_cell.length_c   1.000
_cell.angle_alpha   90.00
_cell.angle_beta   90.00
_cell.angle_gamma   90.00
#
_symmetry.space_group_name_H-M   'P 1'
#
loop_
_entity.id
_entity.type
_entity.pdbx_description
1 polymer ?
#
loop_
_entity_poly.entity_id
_entity_poly.type
_entity_poly.pdbx_seq_one_letter_code
_entity_poly.pdbx_strand_id
1 'polypeptide(L)'
;MPTPLEDALRELAGHQAVRSEIAVHQVDDRQMAVLDVEVSLPSRAQNDVSATGVRRLETVYLVFTPEFPMRAPTPRLRTDFPSNFAHINPHRRGSLVPPCIFEGDLTELMHRFGIEKILDQLLDWLKKAAAGQLLDLEQGWEPTRRGSPETSIEFDADALALSLPHDGSILALPSRLFQVGTSRHLCLGAPGEEPGSFSLARLQATEAWTGTTPVFLACSPWANGQPRVCSEYAADTVVDVPTLLERAESLGISGEALRASLDTAIFRSMMFAASAGNWPWPGDFCLGVVLAAHRPVHLIGSHRSVEFVPYLVRVARQPHRPELRDAKVEPAYQIHRISPRLLAATSGYADADLQQMVTIVGCGSVGSKVALHLGRAGFGAQTLVDDESVSPHNLARHALLDASGWNKAEQTRKALAGLGHQGARAVARDIVPMLLGADGQEISEVVQPATRLFVDTTASLKVAAAVAKTAHLGEQVRVARAFLIGGGRVAVVLLEAPQRAARVDDLYAHLYALCRQNVQLRSAIGGDAAEPTEVFVGDNCRSLTLSMPDSVLSRGSAGIATQVQQWLASGFPKEARLLVGVGQDDDLGMEWQSDAVAPTHVLAAVGDGGWTVRVSGTVAAAISADSQHWTPRETGGALLGHVDVLSRTIYIADLVPAPEDSERYPERFVLGTRGLRAALRQAHGDSVGYLHYVGTWHSHPMGGPHSQTDFDTLQRLASFAPGLPVVSLVWAPTGLLCEVGRFQ
;
A
#
# COMPACT_ATOMS: atom_id res chain seq x y z
N MET A 1 -13.50 13.63 -50.10
CA MET A 1 -12.55 14.02 -49.03
C MET A 1 -11.43 12.98 -49.06
N PRO A 2 -10.16 13.36 -48.86
CA PRO A 2 -9.09 12.38 -48.77
C PRO A 2 -9.40 11.38 -47.65
N THR A 3 -8.99 10.13 -47.82
CA THR A 3 -9.07 9.16 -46.73
C THR A 3 -8.05 9.51 -45.64
N PRO A 4 -8.26 9.13 -44.38
CA PRO A 4 -7.27 9.35 -43.32
C PRO A 4 -5.87 8.86 -43.71
N LEU A 5 -5.79 7.74 -44.45
CA LEU A 5 -4.52 7.21 -44.94
C LEU A 5 -3.87 8.14 -45.98
N GLU A 6 -4.63 8.66 -46.93
CA GLU A 6 -4.10 9.58 -47.94
C GLU A 6 -3.53 10.86 -47.31
N ASP A 7 -4.19 11.40 -46.29
CA ASP A 7 -3.69 12.57 -45.56
C ASP A 7 -2.43 12.22 -44.75
N ALA A 8 -2.41 11.06 -44.10
CA ALA A 8 -1.24 10.57 -43.35
C ALA A 8 -0.02 10.33 -44.25
N LEU A 9 -0.23 9.77 -45.45
CA LEU A 9 0.83 9.59 -46.45
C LEU A 9 1.33 10.94 -46.99
N ARG A 10 0.45 11.93 -47.16
CA ARG A 10 0.85 13.29 -47.57
C ARG A 10 1.69 13.98 -46.50
N GLU A 11 1.32 13.84 -45.24
CA GLU A 11 2.08 14.34 -44.07
C GLU A 11 3.48 13.71 -44.07
N LEU A 12 3.57 12.38 -44.11
CA LEU A 12 4.85 11.66 -44.16
C LEU A 12 5.71 12.05 -45.37
N ALA A 13 5.12 12.25 -46.56
CA ALA A 13 5.86 12.67 -47.75
C ALA A 13 6.45 14.09 -47.62
N GLY A 14 5.86 14.94 -46.79
CA GLY A 14 6.36 16.28 -46.48
C GLY A 14 7.51 16.30 -45.45
N HIS A 15 7.76 15.18 -44.77
CA HIS A 15 8.74 15.10 -43.70
C HIS A 15 10.18 15.23 -44.22
N GLN A 16 10.99 16.08 -43.58
CA GLN A 16 12.33 16.47 -44.05
C GLN A 16 13.35 15.34 -44.15
N ALA A 17 13.09 14.18 -43.55
CA ALA A 17 13.97 13.01 -43.63
C ALA A 17 13.63 12.08 -44.80
N VAL A 18 12.46 12.19 -45.41
CA VAL A 18 12.04 11.30 -46.51
C VAL A 18 12.73 11.74 -47.81
N ARG A 19 13.29 10.78 -48.56
CA ARG A 19 14.06 11.01 -49.78
C ARG A 19 13.52 10.28 -51.01
N SER A 20 12.53 9.41 -50.83
CA SER A 20 11.86 8.69 -51.92
C SER A 20 10.41 9.14 -52.07
N GLU A 21 9.81 8.84 -53.22
CA GLU A 21 8.35 8.75 -53.29
C GLU A 21 7.88 7.58 -52.42
N ILE A 22 6.74 7.74 -51.73
CA ILE A 22 6.19 6.69 -50.86
C ILE A 22 5.43 5.69 -51.72
N ALA A 23 5.93 4.46 -51.82
CA ALA A 23 5.25 3.36 -52.49
C ALA A 23 4.32 2.64 -51.51
N VAL A 24 3.05 2.41 -51.89
CA VAL A 24 2.08 1.69 -51.06
C VAL A 24 1.77 0.34 -51.69
N HIS A 25 1.98 -0.73 -50.93
CA HIS A 25 1.66 -2.09 -51.33
C HIS A 25 0.53 -2.66 -50.47
N GLN A 26 -0.43 -3.31 -51.11
CA GLN A 26 -1.43 -4.12 -50.40
C GLN A 26 -0.78 -5.45 -50.00
N VAL A 27 -0.87 -5.81 -48.71
CA VAL A 27 -0.40 -7.08 -48.16
C VAL A 27 -1.53 -7.65 -47.32
N ASP A 28 -2.21 -8.66 -47.84
CA ASP A 28 -3.46 -9.20 -47.27
C ASP A 28 -4.50 -8.08 -47.02
N ASP A 29 -4.97 -7.92 -45.79
CA ASP A 29 -5.88 -6.87 -45.35
C ASP A 29 -5.16 -5.56 -44.95
N ARG A 30 -3.83 -5.50 -45.09
CA ARG A 30 -2.99 -4.38 -44.64
C ARG A 30 -2.44 -3.58 -45.81
N GLN A 31 -2.09 -2.33 -45.53
CA GLN A 31 -1.36 -1.46 -46.45
C GLN A 31 0.02 -1.16 -45.90
N MET A 32 1.04 -1.36 -46.73
CA MET A 32 2.44 -1.16 -46.36
C MET A 32 3.01 -0.02 -47.18
N ALA A 33 3.30 1.09 -46.50
CA ALA A 33 3.98 2.23 -47.10
C ALA A 33 5.49 2.03 -46.98
N VAL A 34 6.21 2.16 -48.09
CA VAL A 34 7.66 2.00 -48.19
C VAL A 34 8.27 3.34 -48.50
N LEU A 35 9.21 3.76 -47.66
CA LEU A 35 9.91 5.03 -47.79
C LEU A 35 11.39 4.88 -47.43
N ASP A 36 12.24 5.60 -48.16
CA ASP A 36 13.65 5.74 -47.83
C ASP A 36 13.86 7.00 -46.99
N VAL A 37 14.43 6.81 -45.79
CA VAL A 37 14.68 7.88 -44.84
C VAL A 37 16.17 8.13 -44.67
N GLU A 38 16.56 9.40 -44.61
CA GLU A 38 17.93 9.80 -44.34
C GLU A 38 18.22 9.77 -42.84
N VAL A 39 19.15 8.91 -42.43
CA VAL A 39 19.61 8.73 -41.05
C VAL A 39 20.93 9.46 -40.86
N SER A 40 21.02 10.25 -39.80
CA SER A 40 22.28 10.88 -39.39
C SER A 40 23.25 9.84 -38.82
N LEU A 41 24.29 9.49 -39.59
CA LEU A 41 25.30 8.53 -39.16
C LEU A 41 26.45 9.18 -38.35
N PRO A 42 27.10 8.45 -37.43
CA PRO A 42 28.33 8.89 -36.78
C PRO A 42 29.49 9.12 -37.76
N SER A 43 30.45 9.97 -37.40
CA SER A 43 31.64 10.29 -38.22
C SER A 43 32.50 9.09 -38.63
N ARG A 44 32.41 7.99 -37.87
CA ARG A 44 33.11 6.71 -38.11
C ARG A 44 32.42 5.79 -39.12
N ALA A 45 31.29 6.19 -39.71
CA ALA A 45 30.63 5.44 -40.77
C ALA A 45 31.50 5.36 -42.03
N GLN A 46 31.41 4.26 -42.76
CA GLN A 46 32.14 4.03 -44.01
C GLN A 46 31.17 3.59 -45.10
N ASN A 47 31.36 4.08 -46.33
CA ASN A 47 30.52 3.73 -47.48
C ASN A 47 29.00 3.87 -47.21
N ASP A 48 28.58 4.95 -46.55
CA ASP A 48 27.17 5.20 -46.18
C ASP A 48 26.57 4.14 -45.22
N VAL A 49 27.39 3.39 -44.48
CA VAL A 49 26.94 2.41 -43.47
C VAL A 49 27.70 2.61 -42.14
N SER A 50 26.98 2.58 -41.02
CA SER A 50 27.59 2.61 -39.69
C SER A 50 28.34 1.31 -39.39
N ALA A 51 29.27 1.34 -38.43
CA ALA A 51 29.92 0.12 -37.94
C ALA A 51 28.93 -0.91 -37.34
N THR A 52 27.75 -0.43 -36.93
CA THR A 52 26.66 -1.26 -36.40
C THR A 52 25.69 -1.74 -37.48
N GLY A 53 25.91 -1.39 -38.75
CA GLY A 53 25.15 -1.90 -39.89
C GLY A 53 23.93 -1.06 -40.31
N VAL A 54 23.74 0.15 -39.78
CA VAL A 54 22.67 1.09 -40.18
C VAL A 54 23.10 1.87 -41.43
N ARG A 55 22.23 1.99 -42.43
CA ARG A 55 22.53 2.71 -43.68
C ARG A 55 22.18 4.19 -43.57
N ARG A 56 22.90 5.07 -44.27
CA ARG A 56 22.59 6.51 -44.34
C ARG A 56 21.22 6.75 -44.96
N LEU A 57 20.90 5.98 -45.99
CA LEU A 57 19.57 5.90 -46.56
C LEU A 57 18.97 4.54 -46.18
N GLU A 58 18.05 4.54 -45.23
CA GLU A 58 17.46 3.32 -44.67
C GLU A 58 16.03 3.15 -45.18
N THR A 59 15.71 1.98 -45.72
CA THR A 59 14.36 1.67 -46.20
C THR A 59 13.48 1.25 -45.02
N VAL A 60 12.39 1.99 -44.81
CA VAL A 60 11.43 1.79 -43.74
C VAL A 60 10.08 1.38 -44.33
N TYR A 61 9.41 0.49 -43.61
CA TYR A 61 8.06 0.03 -43.95
C TYR A 61 7.11 0.41 -42.82
N LEU A 62 6.09 1.21 -43.12
CA LEU A 62 5.00 1.51 -42.19
C LEU A 62 3.81 0.63 -42.53
N VAL A 63 3.43 -0.25 -41.61
CA VAL A 63 2.32 -1.20 -41.80
C VAL A 63 1.06 -0.65 -41.17
N PHE A 64 0.08 -0.29 -42.00
CA PHE A 64 -1.25 0.18 -41.64
C PHE A 64 -2.25 -0.99 -41.64
N THR A 65 -3.07 -1.08 -40.60
CA THR A 65 -4.14 -2.07 -40.51
C THR A 65 -5.48 -1.46 -40.92
N PRO A 66 -6.52 -2.28 -41.20
CA PRO A 66 -7.86 -1.78 -41.52
C PRO A 66 -8.46 -0.84 -40.45
N GLU A 67 -7.98 -0.93 -39.21
CA GLU A 67 -8.44 -0.09 -38.11
C GLU A 67 -7.85 1.33 -38.13
N PHE A 68 -6.91 1.66 -39.03
CA PHE A 68 -6.39 3.02 -39.14
C PHE A 68 -7.52 4.03 -39.41
N PRO A 69 -7.61 5.17 -38.68
CA PRO A 69 -6.61 5.74 -37.77
C PRO A 69 -6.72 5.32 -36.30
N MET A 70 -7.64 4.42 -35.92
CA MET A 70 -7.79 3.95 -34.53
C MET A 70 -6.67 3.02 -34.07
N ARG A 71 -5.73 2.68 -34.96
CA ARG A 71 -4.50 1.96 -34.65
C ARG A 71 -3.36 2.60 -35.42
N ALA A 72 -2.28 2.97 -34.71
CA ALA A 72 -1.11 3.51 -35.36
C ALA A 72 -0.44 2.51 -36.32
N PRO A 73 0.18 2.99 -37.41
CA PRO A 73 1.02 2.14 -38.24
C PRO A 73 2.23 1.66 -37.43
N THR A 74 2.65 0.42 -37.70
CA THR A 74 3.83 -0.15 -37.03
C THR A 74 5.05 -0.09 -37.96
N PRO A 75 6.18 0.48 -37.51
CA PRO A 75 7.39 0.53 -38.32
C PRO A 75 8.06 -0.85 -38.41
N ARG A 76 8.69 -1.09 -39.56
CA ARG A 76 9.57 -2.22 -39.82
C ARG A 76 10.79 -1.76 -40.62
N LEU A 77 11.88 -2.50 -40.49
CA LEU A 77 13.15 -2.30 -41.17
C LEU A 77 13.42 -3.50 -42.09
N ARG A 78 14.40 -3.35 -42.99
CA ARG A 78 14.81 -4.39 -43.96
C ARG A 78 15.11 -5.75 -43.32
N THR A 79 14.95 -6.81 -44.10
CA THR A 79 15.08 -8.22 -43.65
C THR A 79 16.49 -8.62 -43.21
N ASP A 80 17.51 -7.88 -43.68
CA ASP A 80 18.93 -8.04 -43.32
C ASP A 80 19.39 -6.97 -42.32
N PHE A 81 18.47 -6.27 -41.64
CA PHE A 81 18.82 -5.33 -40.58
C PHE A 81 19.39 -6.09 -39.36
N PRO A 82 20.48 -5.61 -38.73
CA PRO A 82 21.10 -6.33 -37.62
C PRO A 82 20.16 -6.53 -36.42
N SER A 83 20.11 -7.76 -35.88
CA SER A 83 19.21 -8.16 -34.80
C SER A 83 19.86 -8.16 -33.41
N ASN A 84 21.05 -7.57 -33.28
CA ASN A 84 21.85 -7.53 -32.05
C ASN A 84 21.67 -6.23 -31.25
N PHE A 85 20.56 -5.51 -31.47
CA PHE A 85 20.22 -4.30 -30.74
C PHE A 85 19.14 -4.53 -29.69
N ALA A 86 19.24 -3.75 -28.60
CA ALA A 86 18.13 -3.50 -27.70
C ALA A 86 16.94 -2.87 -28.43
N HIS A 87 15.74 -2.97 -27.84
CA HIS A 87 14.51 -2.41 -28.39
C HIS A 87 14.13 -2.93 -29.80
N ILE A 88 14.37 -4.22 -30.09
CA ILE A 88 13.78 -4.92 -31.24
C ILE A 88 12.73 -5.91 -30.73
N ASN A 89 11.50 -5.84 -31.25
CA ASN A 89 10.43 -6.74 -30.88
C ASN A 89 10.64 -8.16 -31.48
N PRO A 90 10.03 -9.20 -30.88
CA PRO A 90 10.14 -10.55 -31.42
C PRO A 90 9.69 -10.65 -32.88
N HIS A 91 10.45 -11.39 -33.70
CA HIS A 91 10.16 -11.54 -35.14
C HIS A 91 10.76 -12.83 -35.72
N ARG A 92 10.39 -13.20 -36.95
CA ARG A 92 10.97 -14.38 -37.61
C ARG A 92 12.30 -14.00 -38.27
N ARG A 93 13.33 -14.84 -38.14
CA ARG A 93 14.60 -14.64 -38.87
C ARG A 93 14.32 -14.51 -40.38
N GLY A 94 14.85 -13.46 -41.01
CA GLY A 94 14.62 -13.14 -42.43
C GLY A 94 13.31 -12.40 -42.74
N SER A 95 12.45 -12.12 -41.75
CA SER A 95 11.33 -11.17 -41.93
C SER A 95 11.78 -9.73 -41.70
N LEU A 96 10.91 -8.77 -42.04
CA LEU A 96 11.15 -7.37 -41.71
C LEU A 96 11.30 -7.19 -40.18
N VAL A 97 12.28 -6.39 -39.76
CA VAL A 97 12.68 -6.25 -38.35
C VAL A 97 11.81 -5.17 -37.66
N PRO A 98 11.11 -5.47 -36.55
CA PRO A 98 10.22 -4.52 -35.88
C PRO A 98 10.91 -3.76 -34.72
N PRO A 99 11.34 -2.50 -34.89
CA PRO A 99 11.90 -1.72 -33.79
C PRO A 99 10.80 -1.31 -32.79
N CYS A 100 11.19 -1.17 -31.53
CA CYS A 100 10.39 -0.62 -30.43
C CYS A 100 10.85 0.82 -30.18
N ILE A 101 10.24 1.76 -30.89
CA ILE A 101 10.71 3.15 -30.98
C ILE A 101 10.17 4.08 -29.89
N PHE A 102 9.25 3.60 -29.04
CA PHE A 102 8.58 4.42 -28.04
C PHE A 102 8.28 3.62 -26.77
N GLU A 103 8.49 4.25 -25.61
CA GLU A 103 8.11 3.72 -24.31
C GLU A 103 6.64 4.07 -24.03
N GLY A 104 5.74 3.25 -24.58
CA GLY A 104 4.31 3.46 -24.50
C GLY A 104 3.58 2.89 -25.70
N ASP A 105 2.33 3.31 -25.87
CA ASP A 105 1.50 2.90 -27.02
C ASP A 105 1.68 3.87 -28.20
N LEU A 106 1.97 3.33 -29.40
CA LEU A 106 2.17 4.15 -30.61
C LEU A 106 0.88 4.83 -31.10
N THR A 107 -0.29 4.25 -30.79
CA THR A 107 -1.59 4.83 -31.14
C THR A 107 -1.82 6.08 -30.31
N GLU A 108 -1.54 6.04 -29.00
CA GLU A 108 -1.56 7.23 -28.14
C GLU A 108 -0.57 8.30 -28.60
N LEU A 109 0.64 7.91 -29.01
CA LEU A 109 1.63 8.84 -29.57
C LEU A 109 1.10 9.54 -30.83
N MET A 110 0.55 8.77 -31.77
CA MET A 110 0.01 9.29 -33.04
C MET A 110 -1.20 10.20 -32.83
N HIS A 111 -2.15 9.79 -31.99
CA HIS A 111 -3.35 10.61 -31.72
C HIS A 111 -3.01 11.91 -30.99
N ARG A 112 -1.95 11.92 -30.18
CA ARG A 112 -1.53 13.12 -29.45
C ARG A 112 -0.66 14.06 -30.28
N PHE A 113 0.21 13.54 -31.14
CA PHE A 113 1.27 14.32 -31.78
C PHE A 113 1.33 14.22 -33.31
N GLY A 114 0.45 13.44 -33.95
CA GLY A 114 0.44 13.22 -35.40
C GLY A 114 1.29 12.02 -35.84
N ILE A 115 1.15 11.62 -37.11
CA ILE A 115 1.86 10.46 -37.66
C ILE A 115 3.34 10.73 -37.89
N GLU A 116 3.72 11.99 -38.20
CA GLU A 116 5.13 12.39 -38.27
C GLU A 116 5.90 12.06 -36.99
N LYS A 117 5.23 12.09 -35.82
CA LYS A 117 5.89 11.76 -34.56
C LYS A 117 6.35 10.31 -34.47
N ILE A 118 5.67 9.38 -35.15
CA ILE A 118 6.14 8.00 -35.27
C ILE A 118 7.44 7.96 -36.06
N LEU A 119 7.52 8.72 -37.16
CA LEU A 119 8.71 8.79 -37.99
C LEU A 119 9.88 9.47 -37.26
N ASP A 120 9.64 10.55 -36.51
CA ASP A 120 10.63 11.18 -35.63
C ASP A 120 11.25 10.18 -34.66
N GLN A 121 10.42 9.41 -33.95
CA GLN A 121 10.88 8.44 -32.96
C GLN A 121 11.66 7.31 -33.63
N LEU A 122 11.27 6.89 -34.83
CA LEU A 122 12.02 5.91 -35.61
C LEU A 122 13.40 6.46 -36.02
N LEU A 123 13.49 7.72 -36.44
CA LEU A 123 14.74 8.35 -36.82
C LEU A 123 15.69 8.51 -35.62
N ASP A 124 15.16 8.91 -34.46
CA ASP A 124 15.95 8.97 -33.22
C ASP A 124 16.46 7.57 -32.81
N TRP A 125 15.59 6.55 -32.92
CA TRP A 125 15.96 5.15 -32.69
C TRP A 125 17.07 4.69 -33.65
N LEU A 126 16.95 4.96 -34.95
CA LEU A 126 17.95 4.60 -35.97
C LEU A 126 19.27 5.33 -35.75
N LYS A 127 19.24 6.59 -35.33
CA LYS A 127 20.43 7.36 -34.97
C LYS A 127 21.15 6.74 -33.76
N LYS A 128 20.42 6.38 -32.71
CA LYS A 128 20.97 5.67 -31.54
C LYS A 128 21.51 4.28 -31.92
N ALA A 129 20.83 3.56 -32.80
CA ALA A 129 21.30 2.27 -33.34
C ALA A 129 22.62 2.43 -34.12
N ALA A 130 22.71 3.45 -34.98
CA ALA A 130 23.91 3.76 -35.76
C ALA A 130 25.10 4.13 -34.86
N ALA A 131 24.83 4.81 -33.75
CA ALA A 131 25.83 5.19 -32.75
C ALA A 131 26.21 4.05 -31.80
N GLY A 132 25.44 2.97 -31.72
CA GLY A 132 25.61 1.90 -30.73
C GLY A 132 25.20 2.32 -29.32
N GLN A 133 24.21 3.22 -29.21
CA GLN A 133 23.76 3.86 -27.96
C GLN A 133 22.36 3.38 -27.51
N LEU A 134 21.86 2.29 -28.09
CA LEU A 134 20.57 1.71 -27.69
C LEU A 134 20.63 0.92 -26.37
N LEU A 135 21.84 0.54 -25.91
CA LEU A 135 22.07 -0.13 -24.64
C LEU A 135 23.17 0.62 -23.89
N ASP A 136 22.85 1.06 -22.67
CA ASP A 136 23.78 1.74 -21.77
C ASP A 136 24.01 0.88 -20.51
N LEU A 137 25.19 0.25 -20.43
CA LEU A 137 25.52 -0.66 -19.34
C LEU A 137 25.73 0.07 -17.99
N GLU A 138 25.89 1.39 -17.98
CA GLU A 138 25.92 2.17 -16.73
C GLU A 138 24.54 2.22 -16.07
N GLN A 139 23.47 2.26 -16.88
CA GLN A 139 22.08 2.22 -16.41
C GLN A 139 21.62 0.80 -16.05
N GLY A 140 22.19 -0.20 -16.72
CA GLY A 140 21.90 -1.62 -16.53
C GLY A 140 21.68 -2.36 -17.85
N TRP A 141 21.34 -3.63 -17.77
CA TRP A 141 21.04 -4.47 -18.92
C TRP A 141 19.56 -4.34 -19.30
N GLU A 142 19.28 -3.93 -20.55
CA GLU A 142 17.93 -3.90 -21.10
C GLU A 142 17.42 -5.33 -21.31
N PRO A 143 16.28 -5.75 -20.72
CA PRO A 143 15.74 -7.08 -20.98
C PRO A 143 15.36 -7.29 -22.46
N THR A 144 15.45 -8.52 -22.95
CA THR A 144 15.00 -8.88 -24.30
C THR A 144 13.50 -8.60 -24.42
N ARG A 145 13.09 -7.84 -25.44
CA ARG A 145 11.67 -7.53 -25.68
C ARG A 145 10.85 -8.81 -25.84
N ARG A 146 9.70 -8.86 -25.17
CA ARG A 146 8.67 -9.89 -25.35
C ARG A 146 7.56 -9.34 -26.27
N GLY A 147 6.75 -10.21 -26.86
CA GLY A 147 5.84 -9.89 -27.97
C GLY A 147 4.57 -9.15 -27.55
N SER A 148 3.40 -9.80 -27.62
CA SER A 148 2.13 -9.31 -27.05
C SER A 148 1.92 -9.93 -25.66
N PRO A 149 1.33 -9.23 -24.68
CA PRO A 149 1.03 -9.77 -23.35
C PRO A 149 -0.08 -10.84 -23.34
N GLU A 150 -0.62 -11.21 -24.51
CA GLU A 150 -1.56 -12.34 -24.67
C GLU A 150 -1.06 -13.61 -24.00
N THR A 151 0.25 -13.87 -24.05
CA THR A 151 0.87 -15.00 -23.34
C THR A 151 1.74 -14.48 -22.20
N SER A 152 1.51 -14.98 -20.98
CA SER A 152 2.27 -14.56 -19.79
C SER A 152 2.51 -15.68 -18.79
N ILE A 153 3.60 -15.57 -18.04
CA ILE A 153 3.97 -16.44 -16.93
C ILE A 153 4.22 -15.57 -15.70
N GLU A 154 3.43 -15.78 -14.64
CA GLU A 154 3.50 -15.06 -13.38
C GLU A 154 4.44 -15.77 -12.39
N PHE A 155 5.48 -15.06 -11.95
CA PHE A 155 6.39 -15.53 -10.90
C PHE A 155 7.15 -14.38 -10.23
N ASP A 156 7.69 -14.66 -9.03
CA ASP A 156 8.63 -13.78 -8.35
C ASP A 156 10.03 -14.01 -8.94
N ALA A 157 10.52 -13.06 -9.73
CA ALA A 157 11.80 -13.18 -10.42
C ALA A 157 13.00 -13.22 -9.45
N ASP A 158 12.94 -12.52 -8.32
CA ASP A 158 14.05 -12.48 -7.37
C ASP A 158 14.15 -13.82 -6.62
N ALA A 159 13.01 -14.36 -6.16
CA ALA A 159 12.96 -15.68 -5.53
C ALA A 159 13.34 -16.81 -6.52
N LEU A 160 12.90 -16.70 -7.78
CA LEU A 160 13.22 -17.70 -8.80
C LEU A 160 14.71 -17.69 -9.17
N ALA A 161 15.35 -16.52 -9.18
CA ALA A 161 16.79 -16.41 -9.46
C ALA A 161 17.64 -17.13 -8.41
N LEU A 162 17.21 -17.09 -7.13
CA LEU A 162 17.87 -17.83 -6.04
C LEU A 162 17.67 -19.35 -6.12
N SER A 163 16.71 -19.80 -6.93
CA SER A 163 16.35 -21.22 -7.07
C SER A 163 16.96 -21.86 -8.33
N LEU A 164 17.82 -21.14 -9.06
CA LEU A 164 18.41 -21.63 -10.31
C LEU A 164 19.40 -22.78 -10.08
N PRO A 165 19.34 -23.86 -10.87
CA PRO A 165 20.25 -25.00 -10.73
C PRO A 165 21.67 -24.66 -11.20
N HIS A 166 22.68 -24.87 -10.35
CA HIS A 166 24.07 -24.56 -10.71
C HIS A 166 24.70 -25.60 -11.65
N ASP A 167 24.16 -26.81 -11.73
CA ASP A 167 24.67 -27.90 -12.57
C ASP A 167 24.12 -27.87 -14.01
N GLY A 168 23.25 -26.90 -14.33
CA GLY A 168 22.59 -26.79 -15.63
C GLY A 168 21.47 -27.81 -15.84
N SER A 169 21.02 -28.49 -14.79
CA SER A 169 19.81 -29.31 -14.83
C SER A 169 18.58 -28.45 -15.18
N ILE A 170 17.53 -29.08 -15.69
CA ILE A 170 16.28 -28.40 -16.02
C ILE A 170 15.28 -28.68 -14.91
N LEU A 171 14.83 -27.62 -14.25
CA LEU A 171 13.82 -27.74 -13.22
C LEU A 171 12.43 -27.67 -13.86
N ALA A 172 11.63 -28.71 -13.66
CA ALA A 172 10.22 -28.66 -13.98
C ALA A 172 9.46 -28.16 -12.75
N LEU A 173 8.70 -27.08 -12.91
CA LEU A 173 7.92 -26.45 -11.87
C LEU A 173 6.43 -26.57 -12.19
N PRO A 174 5.54 -26.75 -11.20
CA PRO A 174 4.12 -26.77 -11.47
C PRO A 174 3.64 -25.37 -11.86
N SER A 175 2.54 -25.30 -12.61
CA SER A 175 1.83 -24.04 -12.81
C SER A 175 0.35 -24.26 -13.03
N ARG A 176 -0.45 -23.26 -12.69
CA ARG A 176 -1.86 -23.17 -13.10
C ARG A 176 -1.94 -22.48 -14.44
N LEU A 177 -2.74 -23.03 -15.35
CA LEU A 177 -2.99 -22.48 -16.67
C LEU A 177 -4.40 -21.89 -16.71
N PHE A 178 -4.52 -20.67 -17.22
CA PHE A 178 -5.79 -20.01 -17.53
C PHE A 178 -5.79 -19.57 -19.00
N GLN A 179 -6.87 -19.84 -19.73
CA GLN A 179 -6.99 -19.48 -21.15
C GLN A 179 -8.34 -18.84 -21.44
N VAL A 180 -8.35 -17.72 -22.18
CA VAL A 180 -9.55 -17.04 -22.69
C VAL A 180 -9.24 -16.47 -24.07
N GLY A 181 -9.98 -16.90 -25.10
CA GLY A 181 -9.68 -16.51 -26.48
C GLY A 181 -8.26 -16.94 -26.88
N THR A 182 -7.42 -16.00 -27.32
CA THR A 182 -6.00 -16.25 -27.62
C THR A 182 -5.09 -16.09 -26.40
N SER A 183 -5.59 -15.49 -25.31
CA SER A 183 -4.80 -15.20 -24.12
C SER A 183 -4.56 -16.44 -23.28
N ARG A 184 -3.33 -16.58 -22.79
CA ARG A 184 -2.85 -17.71 -21.97
C ARG A 184 -2.00 -17.17 -20.83
N HIS A 185 -2.42 -17.47 -19.61
CA HIS A 185 -1.75 -17.03 -18.40
C HIS A 185 -1.35 -18.23 -17.56
N LEU A 186 -0.06 -18.32 -17.21
CA LEU A 186 0.48 -19.38 -16.38
C LEU A 186 0.90 -18.80 -15.03
N CYS A 187 0.32 -19.26 -13.93
CA CYS A 187 0.77 -18.89 -12.58
C CYS A 187 1.71 -19.97 -12.06
N LEU A 188 3.01 -19.68 -11.96
CA LEU A 188 4.01 -20.64 -11.50
C LEU A 188 3.71 -21.11 -10.07
N GLY A 189 4.07 -22.33 -9.69
CA GLY A 189 4.06 -22.81 -8.30
C GLY A 189 5.34 -22.41 -7.57
N ALA A 190 5.50 -22.90 -6.34
CA ALA A 190 6.76 -22.78 -5.62
C ALA A 190 7.76 -23.87 -6.07
N PRO A 191 9.08 -23.61 -6.05
CA PRO A 191 10.08 -24.66 -6.22
C PRO A 191 9.93 -25.79 -5.21
N GLY A 192 10.15 -27.04 -5.65
CA GLY A 192 10.08 -28.24 -4.78
C GLY A 192 8.72 -28.94 -4.75
N GLU A 193 7.67 -28.34 -5.33
CA GLU A 193 6.41 -29.03 -5.60
C GLU A 193 6.54 -29.94 -6.83
N GLU A 194 5.79 -31.05 -6.84
CA GLU A 194 5.72 -31.94 -8.01
C GLU A 194 5.19 -31.15 -9.23
N PRO A 195 5.90 -31.15 -10.38
CA PRO A 195 5.52 -30.34 -11.55
C PRO A 195 4.17 -30.69 -12.16
N GLY A 196 3.62 -31.87 -11.82
CA GLY A 196 2.33 -32.34 -12.31
C GLY A 196 2.34 -32.70 -13.80
N SER A 197 1.16 -32.82 -14.37
CA SER A 197 0.89 -33.09 -15.79
C SER A 197 0.02 -31.99 -16.39
N PHE A 198 -0.03 -31.93 -17.72
CA PHE A 198 -0.97 -31.04 -18.41
C PHE A 198 -2.42 -31.49 -18.18
N SER A 199 -3.26 -30.55 -17.78
CA SER A 199 -4.70 -30.71 -17.70
C SER A 199 -5.39 -29.45 -18.22
N LEU A 200 -6.58 -29.60 -18.78
CA LEU A 200 -7.39 -28.47 -19.24
C LEU A 200 -8.87 -28.81 -19.15
N ALA A 201 -9.63 -27.96 -18.48
CA ALA A 201 -11.08 -28.08 -18.33
C ALA A 201 -11.74 -26.73 -18.58
N ARG A 202 -12.95 -26.76 -19.16
CA ARG A 202 -13.74 -25.55 -19.38
C ARG A 202 -14.35 -25.09 -18.06
N LEU A 203 -14.24 -23.80 -17.77
CA LEU A 203 -15.00 -23.19 -16.68
C LEU A 203 -16.46 -23.08 -17.12
N GLN A 204 -17.37 -23.70 -16.35
CA GLN A 204 -18.79 -23.74 -16.68
C GLN A 204 -19.36 -22.34 -16.91
N ALA A 205 -20.25 -22.22 -17.91
CA ALA A 205 -20.90 -20.97 -18.30
C ALA A 205 -19.96 -19.82 -18.75
N THR A 206 -18.70 -20.13 -19.11
CA THR A 206 -17.76 -19.15 -19.68
C THR A 206 -17.05 -19.67 -20.93
N GLU A 207 -16.35 -18.78 -21.63
CA GLU A 207 -15.39 -19.13 -22.69
C GLU A 207 -13.99 -19.48 -22.14
N ALA A 208 -13.82 -19.40 -20.82
CA ALA A 208 -12.55 -19.60 -20.15
C ALA A 208 -12.25 -21.08 -19.90
N TRP A 209 -10.95 -21.40 -19.92
CA TRP A 209 -10.41 -22.70 -19.59
C TRP A 209 -9.40 -22.57 -18.46
N THR A 210 -9.35 -23.59 -17.61
CA THR A 210 -8.41 -23.66 -16.49
C THR A 210 -7.79 -25.05 -16.41
N GLY A 211 -6.59 -25.14 -15.86
CA GLY A 211 -5.93 -26.41 -15.67
C GLY A 211 -4.52 -26.25 -15.12
N THR A 212 -3.67 -27.23 -15.42
CA THR A 212 -2.27 -27.26 -14.98
C THR A 212 -1.36 -27.50 -16.16
N THR A 213 -0.14 -26.97 -16.09
CA THR A 213 0.92 -27.29 -17.03
C THR A 213 2.27 -27.17 -16.33
N PRO A 214 3.25 -28.05 -16.61
CA PRO A 214 4.60 -27.81 -16.13
C PRO A 214 5.24 -26.63 -16.86
N VAL A 215 6.16 -25.95 -16.16
CA VAL A 215 7.02 -24.90 -16.67
C VAL A 215 8.47 -25.32 -16.45
N PHE A 216 9.28 -25.30 -17.51
CA PHE A 216 10.67 -25.72 -17.48
C PHE A 216 11.61 -24.52 -17.30
N LEU A 217 12.23 -24.42 -16.14
CA LEU A 217 13.26 -23.42 -15.85
C LEU A 217 14.64 -23.99 -16.21
N ALA A 218 15.39 -23.27 -17.03
CA ALA A 218 16.70 -23.70 -17.49
C ALA A 218 17.72 -22.56 -17.43
N CYS A 219 18.92 -22.84 -16.95
CA CYS A 219 20.07 -21.94 -16.98
C CYS A 219 21.34 -22.70 -17.35
N SER A 220 22.36 -21.96 -17.80
CA SER A 220 23.66 -22.54 -18.12
C SER A 220 24.33 -23.14 -16.87
N PRO A 221 25.07 -24.26 -16.98
CA PRO A 221 25.85 -24.78 -15.86
C PRO A 221 26.92 -23.78 -15.43
N TRP A 222 27.19 -23.76 -14.13
CA TRP A 222 28.26 -22.96 -13.55
C TRP A 222 29.60 -23.63 -13.84
N ALA A 223 30.60 -22.83 -14.19
CA ALA A 223 31.97 -23.28 -14.35
C ALA A 223 32.81 -22.71 -13.20
N ASN A 224 33.51 -23.57 -12.45
CA ASN A 224 34.35 -23.18 -11.31
C ASN A 224 33.61 -22.32 -10.25
N GLY A 225 32.33 -22.62 -10.01
CA GLY A 225 31.52 -21.87 -9.04
C GLY A 225 31.09 -20.48 -9.51
N GLN A 226 31.19 -20.19 -10.81
CA GLN A 226 30.74 -18.93 -11.41
C GLN A 226 29.74 -19.19 -12.54
N PRO A 227 28.70 -18.36 -12.70
CA PRO A 227 27.77 -18.48 -13.81
C PRO A 227 28.40 -18.06 -15.15
N ARG A 228 27.92 -18.63 -16.26
CA ARG A 228 28.27 -18.15 -17.61
C ARG A 228 27.59 -16.81 -17.88
N VAL A 229 28.39 -15.76 -18.02
CA VAL A 229 27.88 -14.42 -18.35
C VAL A 229 27.61 -14.30 -19.85
N CYS A 230 26.39 -13.89 -20.21
CA CYS A 230 25.93 -13.67 -21.57
C CYS A 230 25.89 -12.16 -21.87
N SER A 231 26.99 -11.62 -22.42
CA SER A 231 27.16 -10.20 -22.74
C SER A 231 26.69 -9.79 -24.14
N GLU A 232 26.40 -10.77 -25.02
CA GLU A 232 25.87 -10.49 -26.35
C GLU A 232 24.36 -10.26 -26.31
N TYR A 233 23.93 -9.16 -26.91
CA TYR A 233 22.52 -8.84 -27.07
C TYR A 233 21.99 -9.45 -28.37
N ALA A 234 20.83 -10.08 -28.32
CA ALA A 234 20.15 -10.60 -29.50
C ALA A 234 18.63 -10.56 -29.29
N ALA A 235 17.94 -9.95 -30.26
CA ALA A 235 16.49 -9.93 -30.34
C ALA A 235 15.91 -11.35 -30.36
N ASP A 236 14.67 -11.49 -29.89
CA ASP A 236 14.00 -12.78 -29.87
C ASP A 236 13.53 -13.15 -31.28
N THR A 237 14.01 -14.29 -31.79
CA THR A 237 13.59 -14.85 -33.08
C THR A 237 12.95 -16.22 -33.00
N VAL A 238 12.54 -16.63 -31.80
CA VAL A 238 11.97 -17.95 -31.55
C VAL A 238 10.52 -18.01 -32.04
N VAL A 239 10.21 -19.01 -32.86
CA VAL A 239 8.86 -19.25 -33.42
C VAL A 239 8.42 -20.72 -33.37
N ASP A 240 9.36 -21.63 -33.12
CA ASP A 240 9.18 -23.07 -33.08
C ASP A 240 10.21 -23.73 -32.16
N VAL A 241 10.12 -25.05 -31.97
CA VAL A 241 11.02 -25.78 -31.07
C VAL A 241 12.48 -25.72 -31.53
N PRO A 242 12.84 -25.94 -32.83
CA PRO A 242 14.22 -25.80 -33.27
C PRO A 242 14.84 -24.44 -32.94
N THR A 243 14.13 -23.34 -33.21
CA THR A 243 14.63 -21.99 -32.89
C THR A 243 14.68 -21.71 -31.38
N LEU A 244 13.81 -22.34 -30.57
CA LEU A 244 13.91 -22.30 -29.11
C LEU A 244 15.17 -22.99 -28.60
N LEU A 245 15.52 -24.14 -29.18
CA LEU A 245 16.73 -24.88 -28.81
C LEU A 245 18.00 -24.11 -29.23
N GLU A 246 18.04 -23.52 -30.43
CA GLU A 246 19.11 -22.61 -30.85
C GLU A 246 19.28 -21.45 -29.85
N ARG A 247 18.16 -20.88 -29.38
CA ARG A 247 18.19 -19.81 -28.38
C ARG A 247 18.74 -20.30 -27.05
N ALA A 248 18.33 -21.48 -26.58
CA ALA A 248 18.88 -22.09 -25.37
C ALA A 248 20.40 -22.28 -25.49
N GLU A 249 20.88 -22.83 -26.60
CA GLU A 249 22.31 -23.06 -26.86
C GLU A 249 23.11 -21.75 -26.88
N SER A 250 22.57 -20.68 -27.47
CA SER A 250 23.22 -19.35 -27.44
C SER A 250 23.45 -18.85 -26.01
N LEU A 251 22.53 -19.18 -25.09
CA LEU A 251 22.62 -18.88 -23.66
C LEU A 251 23.45 -19.91 -22.88
N GLY A 252 23.95 -20.97 -23.53
CA GLY A 252 24.80 -22.00 -22.92
C GLY A 252 23.98 -23.05 -22.17
N ILE A 253 22.69 -23.14 -22.47
CA ILE A 253 21.76 -24.14 -21.95
C ILE A 253 21.75 -25.33 -22.93
N SER A 254 21.73 -26.56 -22.42
CA SER A 254 21.69 -27.75 -23.26
C SER A 254 20.34 -27.86 -24.01
N GLY A 255 20.38 -27.68 -25.33
CA GLY A 255 19.21 -27.88 -26.20
C GLY A 255 18.69 -29.33 -26.17
N GLU A 256 19.60 -30.31 -26.09
CA GLU A 256 19.25 -31.72 -25.99
C GLU A 256 18.51 -32.03 -24.67
N ALA A 257 19.02 -31.53 -23.54
CA ALA A 257 18.35 -31.72 -22.25
C ALA A 257 16.97 -31.06 -22.24
N LEU A 258 16.86 -29.84 -22.81
CA LEU A 258 15.59 -29.12 -22.90
C LEU A 258 14.57 -29.87 -23.74
N ARG A 259 15.01 -30.39 -24.89
CA ARG A 259 14.19 -31.24 -25.74
C ARG A 259 13.70 -32.49 -25.00
N ALA A 260 14.59 -33.19 -24.31
CA ALA A 260 14.26 -34.40 -23.56
C ALA A 260 13.25 -34.14 -22.43
N SER A 261 13.38 -33.01 -21.71
CA SER A 261 12.41 -32.61 -20.67
C SER A 261 11.01 -32.33 -21.25
N LEU A 262 10.95 -31.64 -22.40
CA LEU A 262 9.68 -31.35 -23.08
C LEU A 262 9.01 -32.63 -23.60
N ASP A 263 9.75 -33.53 -24.25
CA ASP A 263 9.23 -34.82 -24.73
C ASP A 263 8.73 -35.68 -23.54
N THR A 264 9.48 -35.69 -22.44
CA THR A 264 9.08 -36.39 -21.20
C THR A 264 7.78 -35.84 -20.63
N ALA A 265 7.56 -34.52 -20.65
CA ALA A 265 6.31 -33.93 -20.18
C ALA A 265 5.11 -34.25 -21.08
N ILE A 266 5.30 -34.32 -22.40
CA ILE A 266 4.25 -34.79 -23.31
C ILE A 266 3.86 -36.22 -22.93
N PHE A 267 4.84 -37.12 -22.79
CA PHE A 267 4.61 -38.51 -22.43
C PHE A 267 3.91 -38.64 -21.07
N ARG A 268 4.42 -37.96 -20.03
CA ARG A 268 3.81 -37.95 -18.69
C ARG A 268 2.38 -37.43 -18.75
N SER A 269 2.14 -36.33 -19.47
CA SER A 269 0.79 -35.75 -19.57
C SER A 269 -0.21 -36.67 -20.26
N MET A 270 0.22 -37.40 -21.29
CA MET A 270 -0.61 -38.42 -21.94
C MET A 270 -0.97 -39.58 -20.99
N MET A 271 -0.02 -40.01 -20.17
CA MET A 271 -0.22 -41.11 -19.19
C MET A 271 -1.23 -40.75 -18.09
N PHE A 272 -1.28 -39.49 -17.68
CA PHE A 272 -2.17 -38.99 -16.61
C PHE A 272 -3.45 -38.33 -17.15
N ALA A 273 -3.72 -38.39 -18.45
CA ALA A 273 -4.89 -37.75 -19.03
C ALA A 273 -6.18 -38.48 -18.62
N ALA A 274 -7.25 -37.71 -18.37
CA ALA A 274 -8.52 -38.24 -17.86
C ALA A 274 -9.29 -39.12 -18.87
N SER A 275 -8.96 -39.04 -20.16
CA SER A 275 -9.60 -39.82 -21.22
C SER A 275 -8.56 -40.55 -22.06
N ALA A 276 -8.91 -41.75 -22.54
CA ALA A 276 -8.10 -42.48 -23.50
C ALA A 276 -8.30 -41.92 -24.93
N GLY A 277 -7.22 -41.86 -25.71
CA GLY A 277 -7.27 -41.44 -27.11
C GLY A 277 -5.95 -40.86 -27.59
N ASN A 278 -5.90 -40.51 -28.87
CA ASN A 278 -4.74 -39.82 -29.43
C ASN A 278 -4.63 -38.37 -28.92
N TRP A 279 -5.76 -37.72 -28.65
CA TRP A 279 -5.80 -36.36 -28.11
C TRP A 279 -6.80 -36.27 -26.95
N PRO A 280 -6.35 -36.36 -25.69
CA PRO A 280 -7.24 -36.53 -24.55
C PRO A 280 -7.72 -35.21 -23.92
N TRP A 281 -7.29 -34.06 -24.46
CA TRP A 281 -7.67 -32.74 -23.93
C TRP A 281 -8.64 -32.02 -24.86
N PRO A 282 -9.50 -31.13 -24.34
CA PRO A 282 -10.49 -30.44 -25.16
C PRO A 282 -9.89 -29.39 -26.12
N GLY A 283 -8.70 -28.87 -25.82
CA GLY A 283 -8.03 -27.80 -26.57
C GLY A 283 -6.56 -28.08 -26.85
N ASP A 284 -5.81 -27.01 -27.13
CA ASP A 284 -4.37 -27.04 -27.42
C ASP A 284 -3.55 -27.52 -26.21
N PHE A 285 -2.50 -28.30 -26.47
CA PHE A 285 -1.55 -28.72 -25.46
C PHE A 285 -0.47 -27.65 -25.31
N CYS A 286 -0.16 -27.25 -24.07
CA CYS A 286 0.78 -26.18 -23.78
C CYS A 286 1.83 -26.62 -22.77
N LEU A 287 3.06 -26.12 -22.89
CA LEU A 287 4.14 -26.22 -21.90
C LEU A 287 4.80 -24.85 -21.74
N GLY A 288 5.12 -24.45 -20.52
CA GLY A 288 5.91 -23.25 -20.28
C GLY A 288 7.41 -23.54 -20.31
N VAL A 289 8.21 -22.62 -20.80
CA VAL A 289 9.68 -22.68 -20.74
C VAL A 289 10.19 -21.33 -20.26
N VAL A 290 11.14 -21.28 -19.34
CA VAL A 290 11.78 -20.07 -18.87
C VAL A 290 13.29 -20.26 -18.98
N LEU A 291 13.91 -19.59 -19.96
CA LEU A 291 15.37 -19.56 -20.06
C LEU A 291 15.90 -18.43 -19.17
N ALA A 292 16.88 -18.72 -18.32
CA ALA A 292 17.52 -17.74 -17.47
C ALA A 292 18.95 -17.46 -17.94
N ALA A 293 19.27 -16.19 -18.14
CA ALA A 293 20.57 -15.73 -18.61
C ALA A 293 21.22 -14.80 -17.58
N HIS A 294 22.44 -15.12 -17.16
CA HIS A 294 23.24 -14.19 -16.36
C HIS A 294 23.81 -13.09 -17.26
N ARG A 295 23.53 -11.84 -16.93
CA ARG A 295 23.94 -10.64 -17.67
C ARG A 295 25.14 -9.97 -17.01
N PRO A 296 25.95 -9.21 -17.78
CA PRO A 296 27.18 -8.63 -17.27
C PRO A 296 26.97 -7.57 -16.18
N VAL A 297 25.79 -6.97 -16.13
CA VAL A 297 25.36 -5.98 -15.15
C VAL A 297 23.95 -6.30 -14.66
N HIS A 298 23.48 -5.59 -13.64
CA HIS A 298 22.09 -5.69 -13.17
C HIS A 298 21.11 -5.27 -14.28
N LEU A 299 19.90 -5.83 -14.29
CA LEU A 299 18.86 -5.40 -15.22
C LEU A 299 18.37 -3.99 -14.87
N ILE A 300 18.00 -3.20 -15.86
CA ILE A 300 17.40 -1.87 -15.62
C ILE A 300 16.16 -2.03 -14.73
N GLY A 301 16.06 -1.18 -13.69
CA GLY A 301 14.95 -1.20 -12.73
C GLY A 301 14.95 -2.39 -11.76
N SER A 302 16.07 -3.10 -11.62
CA SER A 302 16.16 -4.30 -10.78
C SER A 302 17.57 -4.48 -10.18
N HIS A 303 17.68 -5.15 -9.03
CA HIS A 303 18.96 -5.46 -8.40
C HIS A 303 19.61 -6.75 -8.90
N ARG A 304 18.87 -7.59 -9.63
CA ARG A 304 19.39 -8.88 -10.15
C ARG A 304 20.11 -8.70 -11.49
N SER A 305 21.12 -9.52 -11.75
CA SER A 305 21.76 -9.67 -13.07
C SER A 305 21.22 -10.84 -13.90
N VAL A 306 20.16 -11.51 -13.41
CA VAL A 306 19.52 -12.63 -14.12
C VAL A 306 18.32 -12.14 -14.92
N GLU A 307 18.39 -12.30 -16.24
CA GLU A 307 17.27 -12.10 -17.16
C GLU A 307 16.48 -13.40 -17.34
N PHE A 308 15.15 -13.34 -17.21
CA PHE A 308 14.26 -14.43 -17.56
C PHE A 308 13.63 -14.19 -18.93
N VAL A 309 13.67 -15.22 -19.78
CA VAL A 309 13.24 -15.19 -21.18
C VAL A 309 12.17 -16.29 -21.35
N PRO A 310 10.88 -16.00 -21.04
CA PRO A 310 9.85 -17.02 -20.91
C PRO A 310 9.07 -17.28 -22.21
N TYR A 311 8.80 -18.53 -22.56
CA TYR A 311 8.09 -18.97 -23.77
C TYR A 311 6.93 -19.90 -23.43
N LEU A 312 5.98 -19.99 -24.35
CA LEU A 312 4.96 -21.02 -24.37
C LEU A 312 5.16 -21.91 -25.60
N VAL A 313 5.36 -23.20 -25.36
CA VAL A 313 5.36 -24.24 -26.39
C VAL A 313 3.93 -24.74 -26.55
N ARG A 314 3.34 -24.55 -27.73
CA ARG A 314 1.93 -24.88 -28.01
C ARG A 314 1.82 -25.86 -29.16
N VAL A 315 1.20 -27.01 -28.89
CA VAL A 315 0.77 -27.97 -29.92
C VAL A 315 -0.73 -27.79 -30.13
N ALA A 316 -1.12 -27.34 -31.32
CA ALA A 316 -2.53 -27.18 -31.67
C ALA A 316 -3.22 -28.56 -31.71
N ARG A 317 -4.52 -28.59 -31.37
CA ARG A 317 -5.29 -29.85 -31.40
C ARG A 317 -5.27 -30.54 -32.77
N GLN A 318 -4.94 -31.82 -32.76
CA GLN A 318 -4.76 -32.65 -33.97
C GLN A 318 -5.37 -34.05 -33.79
N PRO A 319 -5.56 -34.84 -34.88
CA PRO A 319 -6.13 -36.18 -34.81
C PRO A 319 -5.17 -37.26 -34.28
N HIS A 320 -3.87 -36.95 -34.21
CA HIS A 320 -2.83 -37.81 -33.64
C HIS A 320 -2.32 -37.27 -32.30
N ARG A 321 -1.37 -37.98 -31.69
CA ARG A 321 -0.77 -37.58 -30.42
C ARG A 321 0.00 -36.26 -30.57
N PRO A 322 0.06 -35.41 -29.52
CA PRO A 322 0.91 -34.24 -29.52
C PRO A 322 2.36 -34.63 -29.71
N GLU A 323 3.06 -33.97 -30.63
CA GLU A 323 4.51 -34.12 -30.80
C GLU A 323 5.17 -32.74 -30.88
N LEU A 324 6.41 -32.62 -30.40
CA LEU A 324 7.12 -31.35 -30.41
C LEU A 324 7.40 -30.82 -31.82
N ARG A 325 7.40 -31.68 -32.84
CA ARG A 325 7.56 -31.24 -34.24
C ARG A 325 6.39 -30.37 -34.72
N ASP A 326 5.23 -30.54 -34.10
CA ASP A 326 3.99 -29.81 -34.42
C ASP A 326 3.80 -28.56 -33.57
N ALA A 327 4.75 -28.30 -32.66
CA ALA A 327 4.66 -27.20 -31.72
C ALA A 327 5.07 -25.86 -32.35
N LYS A 328 4.27 -24.83 -32.10
CA LYS A 328 4.67 -23.43 -32.25
C LYS A 328 5.20 -22.93 -30.91
N VAL A 329 6.15 -22.01 -30.95
CA VAL A 329 6.68 -21.38 -29.74
C VAL A 329 6.37 -19.89 -29.79
N GLU A 330 5.73 -19.40 -28.74
CA GLU A 330 5.29 -18.02 -28.60
C GLU A 330 6.08 -17.36 -27.45
N PRO A 331 6.63 -16.15 -27.61
CA PRO A 331 7.24 -15.43 -26.50
C PRO A 331 6.15 -15.08 -25.46
N ALA A 332 6.43 -15.33 -24.19
CA ALA A 332 5.60 -14.94 -23.08
C ALA A 332 6.16 -13.68 -22.38
N TYR A 333 5.32 -12.97 -21.66
CA TYR A 333 5.73 -11.94 -20.71
C TYR A 333 5.93 -12.55 -19.32
N GLN A 334 6.95 -12.09 -18.60
CA GLN A 334 7.01 -12.31 -17.16
C GLN A 334 6.12 -11.27 -16.48
N ILE A 335 5.23 -11.74 -15.60
CA ILE A 335 4.43 -10.90 -14.72
C ILE A 335 4.93 -11.12 -13.30
N HIS A 336 5.17 -10.03 -12.56
CA HIS A 336 5.55 -10.15 -11.16
C HIS A 336 4.39 -10.72 -10.35
N ARG A 337 4.68 -11.77 -9.57
CA ARG A 337 3.75 -12.25 -8.56
C ARG A 337 3.46 -11.13 -7.57
N ILE A 338 2.21 -11.05 -7.11
CA ILE A 338 1.85 -10.16 -6.01
C ILE A 338 2.72 -10.44 -4.78
N SER A 339 3.36 -9.39 -4.29
CA SER A 339 4.25 -9.45 -3.13
C SER A 339 4.20 -8.12 -2.37
N PRO A 340 4.60 -8.11 -1.09
CA PRO A 340 4.67 -6.87 -0.31
C PRO A 340 5.53 -5.80 -1.00
N ARG A 341 6.65 -6.20 -1.62
CA ARG A 341 7.57 -5.31 -2.32
C ARG A 341 6.94 -4.70 -3.59
N LEU A 342 6.27 -5.51 -4.41
CA LEU A 342 5.59 -5.01 -5.61
C LEU A 342 4.49 -4.00 -5.24
N LEU A 343 3.72 -4.31 -4.20
CA LEU A 343 2.66 -3.45 -3.69
C LEU A 343 3.22 -2.13 -3.14
N ALA A 344 4.32 -2.18 -2.39
CA ALA A 344 5.01 -1.00 -1.90
C ALA A 344 5.54 -0.11 -3.04
N ALA A 345 6.24 -0.70 -4.01
CA ALA A 345 6.77 0.03 -5.15
C ALA A 345 5.66 0.73 -5.97
N THR A 346 4.57 0.02 -6.24
CA THR A 346 3.41 0.56 -6.98
C THR A 346 2.68 1.66 -6.19
N SER A 347 2.77 1.63 -4.86
CA SER A 347 2.13 2.59 -3.97
C SER A 347 3.03 3.77 -3.56
N GLY A 348 4.26 3.86 -4.11
CA GLY A 348 5.20 4.94 -3.80
C GLY A 348 6.01 4.74 -2.51
N TYR A 349 6.12 3.51 -2.01
CA TYR A 349 6.85 3.13 -0.79
C TYR A 349 7.97 2.11 -1.05
N ALA A 350 8.61 2.15 -2.23
CA ALA A 350 9.65 1.18 -2.62
C ALA A 350 10.80 1.04 -1.59
N ASP A 351 11.17 2.15 -0.95
CA ASP A 351 12.28 2.23 0.01
C ASP A 351 11.86 2.07 1.49
N ALA A 352 10.57 1.82 1.75
CA ALA A 352 10.07 1.70 3.12
C ALA A 352 10.46 0.36 3.78
N ASP A 353 10.66 0.37 5.10
CA ASP A 353 10.90 -0.85 5.86
C ASP A 353 9.59 -1.63 6.06
N LEU A 354 9.33 -2.60 5.17
CA LEU A 354 8.14 -3.44 5.19
C LEU A 354 8.14 -4.49 6.32
N GLN A 355 9.22 -4.61 7.10
CA GLN A 355 9.29 -5.52 8.24
C GLN A 355 8.76 -4.90 9.54
N GLN A 356 8.53 -3.59 9.56
CA GLN A 356 7.91 -2.93 10.70
C GLN A 356 6.50 -3.47 10.93
N MET A 357 6.28 -4.02 12.13
CA MET A 357 5.00 -4.64 12.44
C MET A 357 4.02 -3.65 13.07
N VAL A 358 2.75 -3.76 12.66
CA VAL A 358 1.63 -3.02 13.24
C VAL A 358 0.64 -3.99 13.88
N THR A 359 0.27 -3.74 15.13
CA THR A 359 -0.84 -4.45 15.78
C THR A 359 -2.11 -3.61 15.61
N ILE A 360 -3.16 -4.18 15.00
CA ILE A 360 -4.45 -3.52 14.84
C ILE A 360 -5.47 -4.26 15.69
N VAL A 361 -6.04 -3.55 16.67
CA VAL A 361 -7.07 -4.06 17.56
C VAL A 361 -8.44 -3.54 17.11
N GLY A 362 -9.36 -4.46 16.92
CA GLY A 362 -10.62 -4.24 16.21
C GLY A 362 -10.43 -4.40 14.70
N CYS A 363 -11.05 -5.42 14.13
CA CYS A 363 -11.14 -5.65 12.69
C CYS A 363 -12.55 -5.36 12.18
N GLY A 364 -13.25 -4.41 12.81
CA GLY A 364 -14.55 -3.90 12.34
C GLY A 364 -14.43 -3.01 11.11
N SER A 365 -15.38 -2.08 10.92
CA SER A 365 -15.43 -1.24 9.72
C SER A 365 -14.18 -0.39 9.49
N VAL A 366 -13.66 0.29 10.53
CA VAL A 366 -12.45 1.12 10.42
C VAL A 366 -11.20 0.23 10.33
N GLY A 367 -11.00 -0.66 11.31
CA GLY A 367 -9.80 -1.49 11.39
C GLY A 367 -9.56 -2.40 10.18
N SER A 368 -10.60 -3.04 9.63
CA SER A 368 -10.45 -3.89 8.43
C SER A 368 -10.02 -3.09 7.20
N LYS A 369 -10.51 -1.85 7.05
CA LYS A 369 -10.11 -0.96 5.95
C LYS A 369 -8.69 -0.45 6.14
N VAL A 370 -8.33 0.01 7.34
CA VAL A 370 -6.97 0.45 7.65
C VAL A 370 -5.97 -0.69 7.38
N ALA A 371 -6.26 -1.91 7.88
CA ALA A 371 -5.45 -3.09 7.64
C ALA A 371 -5.24 -3.37 6.14
N LEU A 372 -6.31 -3.34 5.34
CA LEU A 372 -6.24 -3.61 3.92
C LEU A 372 -5.63 -2.48 3.09
N HIS A 373 -5.76 -1.22 3.50
CA HIS A 373 -5.04 -0.10 2.88
C HIS A 373 -3.54 -0.21 3.15
N LEU A 374 -3.14 -0.53 4.38
CA LEU A 374 -1.74 -0.81 4.73
C LEU A 374 -1.19 -1.99 3.92
N GLY A 375 -1.95 -3.09 3.82
CA GLY A 375 -1.58 -4.25 3.01
C GLY A 375 -1.41 -3.90 1.53
N ARG A 376 -2.33 -3.14 0.93
CA ARG A 376 -2.20 -2.69 -0.48
C ARG A 376 -1.01 -1.77 -0.72
N ALA A 377 -0.58 -1.04 0.31
CA ALA A 377 0.64 -0.22 0.30
C ALA A 377 1.92 -1.02 0.60
N GLY A 378 1.83 -2.35 0.77
CA GLY A 378 2.98 -3.22 1.06
C GLY A 378 3.26 -3.46 2.55
N PHE A 379 2.65 -2.69 3.45
CA PHE A 379 2.81 -2.83 4.91
C PHE A 379 1.94 -3.96 5.47
N GLY A 380 2.30 -5.22 5.18
CA GLY A 380 1.54 -6.39 5.60
C GLY A 380 2.07 -7.15 6.82
N ALA A 381 3.18 -6.70 7.42
CA ALA A 381 3.61 -7.19 8.73
C ALA A 381 2.59 -6.69 9.78
N GLN A 382 1.49 -7.42 9.93
CA GLN A 382 0.37 -7.02 10.78
C GLN A 382 -0.03 -8.14 11.74
N THR A 383 -0.35 -7.77 12.98
CA THR A 383 -1.07 -8.63 13.92
C THR A 383 -2.47 -8.07 14.14
N LEU A 384 -3.49 -8.81 13.72
CA LEU A 384 -4.89 -8.42 13.76
C LEU A 384 -5.58 -9.05 14.97
N VAL A 385 -6.30 -8.26 15.76
CA VAL A 385 -6.96 -8.74 16.99
C VAL A 385 -8.42 -8.37 16.98
N ASP A 386 -9.30 -9.35 17.11
CA ASP A 386 -10.76 -9.15 17.21
C ASP A 386 -11.39 -10.44 17.76
N ASP A 387 -12.29 -10.36 18.74
CA ASP A 387 -12.99 -11.51 19.32
C ASP A 387 -14.35 -11.80 18.67
N GLU A 388 -14.83 -10.93 17.79
CA GLU A 388 -16.14 -11.04 17.18
C GLU A 388 -16.11 -11.74 15.81
N SER A 389 -17.23 -12.38 15.48
CA SER A 389 -17.49 -12.88 14.14
C SER A 389 -18.17 -11.82 13.27
N VAL A 390 -17.93 -11.86 11.96
CA VAL A 390 -18.64 -11.01 10.99
C VAL A 390 -20.11 -11.43 10.98
N SER A 391 -20.99 -10.47 11.25
CA SER A 391 -22.44 -10.62 11.09
C SER A 391 -22.91 -9.98 9.78
N PRO A 392 -24.06 -10.38 9.20
CA PRO A 392 -24.51 -9.87 7.90
C PRO A 392 -24.57 -8.35 7.79
N HIS A 393 -25.04 -7.66 8.84
CA HIS A 393 -25.08 -6.20 8.87
C HIS A 393 -23.69 -5.55 8.81
N ASN A 394 -22.64 -6.23 9.27
CA ASN A 394 -21.28 -5.70 9.16
C ASN A 394 -20.86 -5.60 7.70
N LEU A 395 -21.35 -6.45 6.81
CA LEU A 395 -20.99 -6.44 5.38
C LEU A 395 -21.35 -5.13 4.67
N ALA A 396 -22.28 -4.34 5.22
CA ALA A 396 -22.57 -3.01 4.70
C ALA A 396 -21.36 -2.06 4.78
N ARG A 397 -20.42 -2.29 5.72
CA ARG A 397 -19.27 -1.40 5.97
C ARG A 397 -17.96 -2.10 6.33
N HIS A 398 -17.93 -3.42 6.39
CA HIS A 398 -16.70 -4.18 6.57
C HIS A 398 -15.97 -4.23 5.24
N ALA A 399 -14.63 -4.26 5.25
CA ALA A 399 -13.86 -4.26 4.01
C ALA A 399 -13.94 -5.57 3.19
N LEU A 400 -14.70 -6.58 3.65
CA LEU A 400 -14.76 -7.92 3.06
C LEU A 400 -16.21 -8.23 2.67
N LEU A 401 -16.39 -8.92 1.53
CA LEU A 401 -17.69 -9.15 0.90
C LEU A 401 -18.33 -10.51 1.29
N ASP A 402 -17.53 -11.51 1.67
CA ASP A 402 -18.01 -12.88 1.97
C ASP A 402 -17.28 -13.47 3.17
N ALA A 403 -17.69 -13.03 4.37
CA ALA A 403 -17.01 -13.38 5.62
C ALA A 403 -17.98 -13.74 6.77
N SER A 404 -19.30 -13.74 6.52
CA SER A 404 -20.31 -13.92 7.57
C SER A 404 -20.12 -15.24 8.32
N GLY A 405 -20.18 -15.20 9.65
CA GLY A 405 -20.01 -16.35 10.54
C GLY A 405 -18.56 -16.67 10.91
N TRP A 406 -17.57 -16.03 10.29
CA TRP A 406 -16.15 -16.21 10.62
C TRP A 406 -15.61 -15.04 11.46
N ASN A 407 -14.55 -15.28 12.23
CA ASN A 407 -13.89 -14.24 13.01
C ASN A 407 -13.33 -13.10 12.12
N LYS A 408 -13.54 -11.85 12.53
CA LYS A 408 -13.16 -10.65 11.76
C LYS A 408 -11.66 -10.54 11.52
N ALA A 409 -10.83 -10.82 12.53
CA ALA A 409 -9.37 -10.75 12.40
C ALA A 409 -8.84 -11.83 11.46
N GLU A 410 -9.33 -13.07 11.56
CA GLU A 410 -8.89 -14.18 10.70
C GLU A 410 -9.26 -13.96 9.23
N GLN A 411 -10.45 -13.44 8.94
CA GLN A 411 -10.83 -13.14 7.56
C GLN A 411 -10.04 -11.97 6.97
N THR A 412 -9.74 -10.95 7.78
CA THR A 412 -8.88 -9.84 7.36
C THR A 412 -7.45 -10.34 7.09
N ARG A 413 -6.92 -11.24 7.93
CA ARG A 413 -5.63 -11.91 7.71
C ARG A 413 -5.61 -12.74 6.42
N LYS A 414 -6.68 -13.49 6.14
CA LYS A 414 -6.82 -14.25 4.89
C LYS A 414 -6.83 -13.34 3.66
N ALA A 415 -7.48 -12.18 3.74
CA ALA A 415 -7.45 -11.18 2.67
C ALA A 415 -6.05 -10.58 2.48
N LEU A 416 -5.31 -10.29 3.56
CA LEU A 416 -3.91 -9.88 3.49
C LEU A 416 -3.02 -10.95 2.87
N ALA A 417 -3.22 -12.23 3.19
CA ALA A 417 -2.51 -13.33 2.55
C ALA A 417 -2.76 -13.39 1.03
N GLY A 418 -3.99 -13.08 0.58
CA GLY A 418 -4.32 -12.92 -0.84
C GLY A 418 -3.59 -11.75 -1.53
N LEU A 419 -3.14 -10.75 -0.76
CA LEU A 419 -2.27 -9.66 -1.21
C LEU A 419 -0.77 -9.99 -1.10
N GLY A 420 -0.40 -11.26 -0.87
CA GLY A 420 1.00 -11.68 -0.76
C GLY A 420 1.59 -11.56 0.66
N HIS A 421 0.81 -11.13 1.66
CA HIS A 421 1.28 -10.95 3.04
C HIS A 421 1.14 -12.22 3.87
N GLN A 422 1.88 -13.27 3.53
CA GLN A 422 1.78 -14.58 4.19
C GLN A 422 2.14 -14.54 5.69
N GLY A 423 2.94 -13.55 6.11
CA GLY A 423 3.34 -13.35 7.50
C GLY A 423 2.31 -12.62 8.37
N ALA A 424 1.17 -12.17 7.81
CA ALA A 424 0.11 -11.54 8.60
C ALA A 424 -0.47 -12.52 9.63
N ARG A 425 -0.74 -12.04 10.84
CA ARG A 425 -1.22 -12.84 11.98
C ARG A 425 -2.62 -12.40 12.39
N ALA A 426 -3.40 -13.32 12.95
CA ALA A 426 -4.68 -13.02 13.58
C ALA A 426 -4.73 -13.64 14.98
N VAL A 427 -5.37 -12.93 15.90
CA VAL A 427 -5.63 -13.36 17.26
C VAL A 427 -7.13 -13.17 17.53
N ALA A 428 -7.87 -14.27 17.47
CA ALA A 428 -9.33 -14.30 17.61
C ALA A 428 -9.78 -14.34 19.08
N ARG A 429 -9.36 -13.35 19.89
CA ARG A 429 -9.54 -13.32 21.35
C ARG A 429 -9.74 -11.90 21.86
N ASP A 430 -10.36 -11.77 23.04
CA ASP A 430 -10.48 -10.48 23.72
C ASP A 430 -9.07 -9.99 24.12
N ILE A 431 -8.74 -8.77 23.73
CA ILE A 431 -7.46 -8.13 23.99
C ILE A 431 -7.31 -7.69 25.47
N VAL A 432 -8.43 -7.48 26.17
CA VAL A 432 -8.41 -6.89 27.52
C VAL A 432 -7.68 -7.76 28.55
N PRO A 433 -7.94 -9.09 28.64
CA PRO A 433 -7.17 -9.97 29.50
C PRO A 433 -5.66 -9.94 29.19
N MET A 434 -5.28 -9.82 27.91
CA MET A 434 -3.87 -9.77 27.50
C MET A 434 -3.19 -8.47 27.94
N LEU A 435 -3.88 -7.34 27.80
CA LEU A 435 -3.38 -6.02 28.22
C LEU A 435 -3.25 -5.88 29.73
N LEU A 436 -4.08 -6.59 30.51
CA LEU A 436 -4.13 -6.47 31.97
C LEU A 436 -3.48 -7.64 32.71
N GLY A 437 -3.04 -8.68 32.01
CA GLY A 437 -2.40 -9.85 32.61
C GLY A 437 -1.11 -9.48 33.35
N ALA A 438 -0.92 -10.00 34.56
CA ALA A 438 0.18 -9.59 35.44
C ALA A 438 1.59 -9.86 34.85
N ASP A 439 1.76 -10.99 34.16
CA ASP A 439 3.08 -11.48 33.72
C ASP A 439 3.44 -11.10 32.29
N GLY A 440 2.55 -10.40 31.57
CA GLY A 440 2.80 -9.97 30.19
C GLY A 440 3.06 -11.10 29.17
N GLN A 441 2.76 -12.36 29.52
CA GLN A 441 2.99 -13.48 28.60
C GLN A 441 2.02 -13.44 27.41
N GLU A 442 0.73 -13.20 27.67
CA GLU A 442 -0.29 -13.23 26.61
C GLU A 442 -0.18 -12.05 25.64
N ILE A 443 0.28 -10.87 26.10
CA ILE A 443 0.47 -9.71 25.22
C ILE A 443 1.56 -9.96 24.18
N SER A 444 2.50 -10.87 24.42
CA SER A 444 3.52 -11.25 23.43
C SER A 444 2.95 -11.98 22.20
N GLU A 445 1.71 -12.50 22.27
CA GLU A 445 1.00 -13.04 21.11
C GLU A 445 0.63 -11.93 20.11
N VAL A 446 0.33 -10.74 20.63
CA VAL A 446 -0.17 -9.58 19.86
C VAL A 446 0.89 -8.52 19.61
N VAL A 447 1.89 -8.38 20.48
CA VAL A 447 3.03 -7.47 20.36
C VAL A 447 4.30 -8.30 20.14
N GLN A 448 4.69 -8.45 18.88
CA GLN A 448 5.93 -9.11 18.48
C GLN A 448 7.14 -8.16 18.63
N PRO A 449 8.40 -8.68 18.68
CA PRO A 449 9.60 -7.83 18.78
C PRO A 449 9.75 -6.77 17.68
N ALA A 450 9.22 -7.04 16.48
CA ALA A 450 9.22 -6.10 15.37
C ALA A 450 8.10 -5.05 15.44
N THR A 451 7.21 -5.13 16.42
CA THR A 451 6.05 -4.22 16.55
C THR A 451 6.53 -2.81 16.87
N ARG A 452 6.09 -1.85 16.06
CA ARG A 452 6.40 -0.42 16.25
C ARG A 452 5.17 0.40 16.59
N LEU A 453 4.00 -0.06 16.18
CA LEU A 453 2.74 0.64 16.37
C LEU A 453 1.65 -0.33 16.82
N PHE A 454 0.94 0.04 17.88
CA PHE A 454 -0.30 -0.58 18.33
C PHE A 454 -1.44 0.39 18.06
N VAL A 455 -2.45 0.00 17.26
CA VAL A 455 -3.59 0.85 16.89
C VAL A 455 -4.88 0.25 17.42
N ASP A 456 -5.50 0.90 18.40
CA ASP A 456 -6.87 0.62 18.81
C ASP A 456 -7.86 1.28 17.84
N THR A 457 -8.60 0.47 17.09
CA THR A 457 -9.69 0.92 16.21
C THR A 457 -11.07 0.44 16.69
N THR A 458 -11.16 -0.02 17.95
CA THR A 458 -12.40 -0.50 18.55
C THR A 458 -13.28 0.67 18.99
N ALA A 459 -14.59 0.45 18.95
CA ALA A 459 -15.56 1.32 19.63
C ALA A 459 -15.71 0.99 21.13
N SER A 460 -14.84 0.14 21.69
CA SER A 460 -15.01 -0.43 23.03
C SER A 460 -14.37 0.46 24.09
N LEU A 461 -15.19 1.04 24.97
CA LEU A 461 -14.71 1.78 26.14
C LEU A 461 -13.91 0.88 27.10
N LYS A 462 -14.24 -0.41 27.15
CA LYS A 462 -13.51 -1.42 27.92
C LYS A 462 -12.07 -1.56 27.43
N VAL A 463 -11.89 -1.64 26.11
CA VAL A 463 -10.55 -1.73 25.47
C VAL A 463 -9.78 -0.44 25.70
N ALA A 464 -10.41 0.73 25.50
CA ALA A 464 -9.78 2.02 25.75
C ALA A 464 -9.24 2.14 27.19
N ALA A 465 -10.03 1.73 28.18
CA ALA A 465 -9.61 1.73 29.58
C ALA A 465 -8.47 0.73 29.85
N ALA A 466 -8.46 -0.43 29.20
CA ALA A 466 -7.39 -1.42 29.33
C ALA A 466 -6.07 -0.90 28.72
N VAL A 467 -6.13 -0.27 27.54
CA VAL A 467 -4.97 0.37 26.89
C VAL A 467 -4.42 1.49 27.76
N ALA A 468 -5.26 2.30 28.40
CA ALA A 468 -4.80 3.34 29.32
C ALA A 468 -4.06 2.74 30.53
N LYS A 469 -4.54 1.61 31.08
CA LYS A 469 -4.01 0.99 32.30
C LYS A 469 -2.81 0.04 32.09
N THR A 470 -2.60 -0.48 30.88
CA THR A 470 -1.55 -1.49 30.66
C THR A 470 -0.14 -0.93 30.90
N ALA A 471 0.70 -1.75 31.53
CA ALA A 471 2.13 -1.51 31.67
C ALA A 471 2.96 -2.12 30.52
N HIS A 472 2.31 -2.89 29.63
CA HIS A 472 3.00 -3.69 28.61
C HIS A 472 3.24 -2.95 27.28
N LEU A 473 2.79 -1.70 27.18
CA LEU A 473 2.94 -0.86 25.99
C LEU A 473 3.74 0.40 26.35
N GLY A 474 4.32 1.05 25.33
CA GLY A 474 4.91 2.39 25.47
C GLY A 474 6.43 2.47 25.51
N GLU A 475 7.15 1.34 25.65
CA GLU A 475 8.60 1.32 25.52
C GLU A 475 9.02 1.48 24.04
N GLN A 476 9.09 0.37 23.29
CA GLN A 476 9.48 0.35 21.88
C GLN A 476 8.28 0.50 20.94
N VAL A 477 7.06 0.36 21.47
CA VAL A 477 5.81 0.37 20.73
C VAL A 477 5.07 1.68 20.99
N ARG A 478 4.84 2.47 19.94
CA ARG A 478 3.93 3.62 20.01
C ARG A 478 2.49 3.14 20.02
N VAL A 479 1.66 3.78 20.82
CA VAL A 479 0.23 3.47 20.91
C VAL A 479 -0.54 4.56 20.17
N ALA A 480 -1.48 4.14 19.35
CA ALA A 480 -2.44 5.00 18.71
C ALA A 480 -3.87 4.50 18.91
N ARG A 481 -4.82 5.42 18.82
CA ARG A 481 -6.25 5.12 18.76
C ARG A 481 -6.85 5.84 17.57
N ALA A 482 -7.61 5.15 16.73
CA ALA A 482 -8.22 5.75 15.55
C ALA A 482 -9.69 5.37 15.44
N PHE A 483 -10.56 6.37 15.25
CA PHE A 483 -12.00 6.16 15.27
C PHE A 483 -12.73 7.26 14.51
N LEU A 484 -14.02 7.03 14.22
CA LEU A 484 -14.92 7.99 13.60
C LEU A 484 -16.02 8.39 14.58
N ILE A 485 -16.39 9.68 14.60
CA ILE A 485 -17.49 10.24 15.41
C ILE A 485 -18.34 11.20 14.58
N GLY A 486 -19.45 11.68 15.16
CA GLY A 486 -20.36 12.62 14.48
C GLY A 486 -20.99 12.05 13.22
N GLY A 487 -21.34 10.76 13.22
CA GLY A 487 -21.88 10.05 12.05
C GLY A 487 -20.85 9.82 10.93
N GLY A 488 -19.56 9.86 11.24
CA GLY A 488 -18.47 9.75 10.25
C GLY A 488 -18.03 11.08 9.64
N ARG A 489 -18.62 12.20 10.08
CA ARG A 489 -18.17 13.54 9.70
C ARG A 489 -16.83 13.89 10.32
N VAL A 490 -16.42 13.22 11.40
CA VAL A 490 -15.12 13.47 12.04
C VAL A 490 -14.34 12.17 12.13
N ALA A 491 -13.10 12.19 11.64
CA ALA A 491 -12.12 11.12 11.78
C ALA A 491 -11.03 11.58 12.76
N VAL A 492 -10.66 10.73 13.71
CA VAL A 492 -9.69 11.08 14.75
C VAL A 492 -8.58 10.05 14.80
N VAL A 493 -7.33 10.51 14.91
CA VAL A 493 -6.17 9.68 15.25
C VAL A 493 -5.45 10.31 16.44
N LEU A 494 -5.35 9.54 17.52
CA LEU A 494 -4.63 9.91 18.74
C LEU A 494 -3.34 9.09 18.75
N LEU A 495 -2.17 9.73 18.73
CA LEU A 495 -0.87 9.05 18.84
C LEU A 495 -0.20 9.48 20.15
N GLU A 496 0.02 8.53 21.06
CA GLU A 496 0.70 8.78 22.33
C GLU A 496 2.11 9.30 22.12
N ALA A 497 2.63 10.11 23.05
CA ALA A 497 4.05 10.46 23.07
C ALA A 497 4.93 9.22 23.38
N PRO A 498 6.24 9.27 23.05
CA PRO A 498 7.22 8.29 23.54
C PRO A 498 7.12 8.07 25.05
N GLN A 499 7.34 6.83 25.50
CA GLN A 499 7.21 6.43 26.91
C GLN A 499 5.84 6.75 27.52
N ARG A 500 4.80 6.94 26.69
CA ARG A 500 3.44 7.31 27.11
C ARG A 500 3.37 8.60 27.91
N ALA A 501 4.30 9.54 27.68
CA ALA A 501 4.35 10.81 28.40
C ALA A 501 3.07 11.65 28.25
N ALA A 502 2.36 11.48 27.14
CA ALA A 502 0.96 11.85 26.96
C ALA A 502 0.25 10.67 26.29
N ARG A 503 -0.86 10.24 26.89
CA ARG A 503 -1.59 9.01 26.53
C ARG A 503 -2.82 9.29 25.67
N VAL A 504 -3.40 8.24 25.08
CA VAL A 504 -4.62 8.37 24.24
C VAL A 504 -5.82 8.93 25.00
N ASP A 505 -5.92 8.70 26.31
CA ASP A 505 -6.97 9.26 27.17
C ASP A 505 -6.74 10.76 27.47
N ASP A 506 -5.49 11.19 27.65
CA ASP A 506 -5.13 12.61 27.72
C ASP A 506 -5.51 13.33 26.41
N LEU A 507 -5.17 12.73 25.26
CA LEU A 507 -5.48 13.27 23.94
C LEU A 507 -6.97 13.28 23.65
N TYR A 508 -7.73 12.31 24.16
CA TYR A 508 -9.19 12.30 24.07
C TYR A 508 -9.81 13.46 24.85
N ALA A 509 -9.30 13.77 26.04
CA ALA A 509 -9.74 14.97 26.77
C ALA A 509 -9.33 16.27 26.04
N HIS A 510 -8.15 16.29 25.43
CA HIS A 510 -7.69 17.41 24.62
C HIS A 510 -8.54 17.66 23.37
N LEU A 511 -9.07 16.62 22.72
CA LEU A 511 -10.00 16.74 21.58
C LEU A 511 -11.22 17.61 21.95
N TYR A 512 -11.77 17.46 23.16
CA TYR A 512 -12.92 18.26 23.60
C TYR A 512 -12.53 19.65 24.11
N ALA A 513 -11.27 19.86 24.52
CA ALA A 513 -10.74 21.20 24.71
C ALA A 513 -10.64 21.94 23.35
N LEU A 514 -10.19 21.24 22.31
CA LEU A 514 -10.12 21.77 20.94
C LEU A 514 -11.51 22.15 20.38
N CYS A 515 -12.56 21.37 20.70
CA CYS A 515 -13.95 21.72 20.35
C CYS A 515 -14.39 23.09 20.88
N ARG A 516 -13.83 23.53 22.02
CA ARG A 516 -14.16 24.86 22.55
C ARG A 516 -13.66 25.99 21.65
N GLN A 517 -12.54 25.75 20.97
CA GLN A 517 -11.85 26.72 20.13
C GLN A 517 -12.25 26.60 18.66
N ASN A 518 -12.69 25.41 18.23
CA ASN A 518 -13.05 25.12 16.84
C ASN A 518 -14.56 24.85 16.69
N VAL A 519 -15.29 25.85 16.15
CA VAL A 519 -16.75 25.81 15.96
C VAL A 519 -17.18 24.72 14.97
N GLN A 520 -16.42 24.54 13.88
CA GLN A 520 -16.73 23.54 12.86
C GLN A 520 -16.60 22.12 13.44
N LEU A 521 -15.50 21.84 14.14
CA LEU A 521 -15.30 20.57 14.84
C LEU A 521 -16.41 20.29 15.86
N ARG A 522 -16.74 21.29 16.70
CA ARG A 522 -17.81 21.17 17.69
C ARG A 522 -19.14 20.83 17.04
N SER A 523 -19.50 21.53 15.96
CA SER A 523 -20.74 21.28 15.21
C SER A 523 -20.75 19.90 14.55
N ALA A 524 -19.63 19.47 13.96
CA ALA A 524 -19.54 18.17 13.31
C ALA A 524 -19.69 16.99 14.30
N ILE A 525 -19.16 17.12 15.52
CA ILE A 525 -19.30 16.12 16.59
C ILE A 525 -20.70 16.18 17.22
N GLY A 526 -21.16 17.37 17.63
CA GLY A 526 -22.42 17.54 18.35
C GLY A 526 -23.67 17.30 17.49
N GLY A 527 -23.56 17.50 16.17
CA GLY A 527 -24.65 17.42 15.21
C GLY A 527 -25.72 18.51 15.36
N ASP A 528 -26.60 18.60 14.36
CA ASP A 528 -27.95 19.10 14.60
C ASP A 528 -28.66 18.02 15.42
N ALA A 529 -29.53 18.40 16.36
CA ALA A 529 -30.15 17.54 17.39
C ALA A 529 -30.97 16.31 16.92
N ALA A 530 -30.81 15.84 15.67
CA ALA A 530 -31.25 14.53 15.22
C ALA A 530 -30.27 13.47 15.73
N GLU A 531 -30.69 12.70 16.75
CA GLU A 531 -29.95 11.54 17.24
C GLU A 531 -29.52 10.62 16.08
N PRO A 532 -28.31 10.03 16.13
CA PRO A 532 -27.90 9.05 15.15
C PRO A 532 -28.97 7.95 15.05
N THR A 533 -29.43 7.64 13.84
CA THR A 533 -30.41 6.57 13.65
C THR A 533 -29.75 5.24 13.99
N GLU A 534 -29.98 4.75 15.19
CA GLU A 534 -29.58 3.42 15.61
C GLU A 534 -30.41 2.39 14.86
N VAL A 535 -29.75 1.48 14.15
CA VAL A 535 -30.43 0.37 13.46
C VAL A 535 -30.37 -0.85 14.35
N PHE A 536 -31.54 -1.36 14.73
CA PHE A 536 -31.68 -2.64 15.40
C PHE A 536 -31.37 -3.77 14.42
N VAL A 537 -30.34 -4.55 14.72
CA VAL A 537 -29.98 -5.71 13.89
C VAL A 537 -30.58 -6.99 14.50
N GLY A 538 -31.85 -7.26 14.16
CA GLY A 538 -32.61 -8.44 14.59
C GLY A 538 -33.65 -8.14 15.67
N ASP A 539 -34.56 -9.11 15.90
CA ASP A 539 -35.71 -8.96 16.82
C ASP A 539 -35.32 -8.90 18.32
N ASN A 540 -34.05 -9.07 18.65
CA ASN A 540 -33.52 -9.03 20.02
C ASN A 540 -32.57 -7.84 20.22
N CYS A 541 -32.82 -7.03 21.25
CA CYS A 541 -32.26 -5.69 21.53
C CYS A 541 -30.73 -5.58 21.81
N ARG A 542 -29.86 -6.46 21.30
CA ARG A 542 -28.44 -6.53 21.71
C ARG A 542 -27.41 -6.02 20.69
N SER A 543 -27.85 -5.54 19.52
CA SER A 543 -26.99 -5.15 18.40
C SER A 543 -27.38 -3.77 17.87
N LEU A 544 -26.93 -2.73 18.56
CA LEU A 544 -27.05 -1.34 18.09
C LEU A 544 -25.92 -1.05 17.12
N THR A 545 -26.25 -0.54 15.94
CA THR A 545 -25.28 -0.14 14.93
C THR A 545 -25.67 1.22 14.37
N LEU A 546 -24.71 2.14 14.29
CA LEU A 546 -24.92 3.45 13.67
C LEU A 546 -25.16 3.28 12.16
N SER A 547 -26.19 3.94 11.64
CA SER A 547 -26.47 4.02 10.21
C SER A 547 -25.54 5.03 9.55
N MET A 548 -24.73 4.57 8.60
CA MET A 548 -23.95 5.44 7.72
C MET A 548 -23.55 4.69 6.43
N PRO A 549 -23.37 5.37 5.29
CA PRO A 549 -22.84 4.77 4.06
C PRO A 549 -21.37 4.33 4.22
N ASP A 550 -20.97 3.29 3.48
CA ASP A 550 -19.57 2.86 3.45
C ASP A 550 -18.63 3.93 2.87
N SER A 551 -19.09 4.75 1.92
CA SER A 551 -18.30 5.84 1.34
C SER A 551 -17.85 6.86 2.38
N VAL A 552 -18.74 7.28 3.28
CA VAL A 552 -18.43 8.21 4.39
C VAL A 552 -17.42 7.58 5.35
N LEU A 553 -17.62 6.30 5.69
CA LEU A 553 -16.70 5.57 6.55
C LEU A 553 -15.32 5.37 5.91
N SER A 554 -15.30 5.05 4.60
CA SER A 554 -14.10 4.87 3.79
C SER A 554 -13.30 6.15 3.65
N ARG A 555 -13.96 7.30 3.48
CA ARG A 555 -13.31 8.63 3.42
C ARG A 555 -12.42 8.88 4.65
N GLY A 556 -12.98 8.71 5.85
CA GLY A 556 -12.22 8.85 7.09
C GLY A 556 -11.17 7.75 7.30
N SER A 557 -11.53 6.50 7.02
CA SER A 557 -10.60 5.35 7.19
C SER A 557 -9.39 5.40 6.25
N ALA A 558 -9.57 5.93 5.04
CA ALA A 558 -8.50 6.17 4.08
C ALA A 558 -7.51 7.23 4.61
N GLY A 559 -8.01 8.35 5.14
CA GLY A 559 -7.16 9.37 5.77
C GLY A 559 -6.37 8.85 6.98
N ILE A 560 -7.01 8.03 7.82
CA ILE A 560 -6.34 7.32 8.93
C ILE A 560 -5.21 6.42 8.38
N ALA A 561 -5.50 5.62 7.36
CA ALA A 561 -4.51 4.72 6.76
C ALA A 561 -3.34 5.49 6.13
N THR A 562 -3.62 6.58 5.40
CA THR A 562 -2.59 7.47 4.84
C THR A 562 -1.64 7.98 5.93
N GLN A 563 -2.18 8.43 7.07
CA GLN A 563 -1.34 8.91 8.16
C GLN A 563 -0.47 7.80 8.76
N VAL A 564 -1.02 6.60 8.96
CA VAL A 564 -0.26 5.46 9.46
C VAL A 564 0.84 5.04 8.48
N GLN A 565 0.56 5.00 7.18
CA GLN A 565 1.56 4.70 6.14
C GLN A 565 2.73 5.70 6.18
N GLN A 566 2.43 6.99 6.33
CA GLN A 566 3.46 8.03 6.45
C GLN A 566 4.37 7.79 7.66
N TRP A 567 3.82 7.38 8.82
CA TRP A 567 4.63 7.07 10.00
C TRP A 567 5.51 5.84 9.80
N LEU A 568 5.01 4.80 9.12
CA LEU A 568 5.81 3.61 8.81
C LEU A 568 6.92 3.91 7.79
N ALA A 569 6.63 4.75 6.80
CA ALA A 569 7.59 5.11 5.76
C ALA A 569 8.66 6.10 6.25
N SER A 570 8.27 7.10 7.04
CA SER A 570 9.12 8.26 7.39
C SER A 570 9.49 8.36 8.88
N GLY A 571 8.95 7.47 9.72
CA GLY A 571 9.14 7.48 11.17
C GLY A 571 8.07 8.24 11.94
N PHE A 572 8.10 8.08 13.27
CA PHE A 572 7.11 8.65 14.19
C PHE A 572 7.52 10.03 14.70
N PRO A 573 6.57 10.95 14.95
CA PRO A 573 6.85 12.24 15.57
C PRO A 573 7.39 12.09 16.99
N LYS A 574 8.18 13.06 17.48
CA LYS A 574 8.79 13.04 18.82
C LYS A 574 7.80 13.34 19.95
N GLU A 575 6.74 14.08 19.66
CA GLU A 575 5.69 14.39 20.62
C GLU A 575 4.44 13.54 20.38
N ALA A 576 3.44 13.69 21.26
CA ALA A 576 2.11 13.18 20.99
C ALA A 576 1.45 13.99 19.87
N ARG A 577 0.51 13.36 19.17
CA ARG A 577 -0.28 14.01 18.11
C ARG A 577 -1.76 13.72 18.27
N LEU A 578 -2.57 14.76 18.17
CA LEU A 578 -4.01 14.68 17.93
C LEU A 578 -4.25 15.08 16.47
N LEU A 579 -4.73 14.16 15.65
CA LEU A 579 -5.14 14.46 14.28
C LEU A 579 -6.65 14.35 14.17
N VAL A 580 -7.25 15.35 13.53
CA VAL A 580 -8.69 15.45 13.37
C VAL A 580 -9.00 15.83 11.94
N GLY A 581 -9.67 14.94 11.22
CA GLY A 581 -10.27 15.21 9.91
C GLY A 581 -11.73 15.60 10.10
N VAL A 582 -12.13 16.79 9.64
CA VAL A 582 -13.53 17.25 9.66
C VAL A 582 -14.06 17.26 8.23
N GLY A 583 -15.20 16.60 8.01
CA GLY A 583 -15.88 16.54 6.72
C GLY A 583 -16.30 17.94 6.25
N GLN A 584 -16.14 18.18 4.95
CA GLN A 584 -16.61 19.41 4.31
C GLN A 584 -18.12 19.35 4.07
N ASP A 585 -18.74 20.51 3.84
CA ASP A 585 -20.20 20.64 3.67
C ASP A 585 -20.75 19.85 2.46
N ASP A 586 -19.91 19.58 1.46
CA ASP A 586 -20.28 18.82 0.25
C ASP A 586 -20.19 17.29 0.43
N ASP A 587 -19.71 16.84 1.59
CA ASP A 587 -19.45 15.44 1.92
C ASP A 587 -18.49 14.71 0.95
N LEU A 588 -17.67 15.43 0.20
CA LEU A 588 -16.66 14.83 -0.68
C LEU A 588 -15.31 14.71 0.03
N GLY A 589 -14.89 15.77 0.72
CA GLY A 589 -13.57 15.89 1.35
C GLY A 589 -13.58 15.86 2.88
N MET A 590 -12.38 15.79 3.46
CA MET A 590 -12.14 16.10 4.88
C MET A 590 -10.94 17.04 4.99
N GLU A 591 -11.06 18.06 5.84
CA GLU A 591 -9.95 18.93 6.22
C GLU A 591 -9.27 18.38 7.48
N TRP A 592 -7.98 18.12 7.39
CA TRP A 592 -7.20 17.51 8.47
C TRP A 592 -6.33 18.54 9.18
N GLN A 593 -6.48 18.61 10.51
CA GLN A 593 -5.57 19.34 11.41
C GLN A 593 -4.75 18.34 12.24
N SER A 594 -3.55 18.74 12.63
CA SER A 594 -2.61 17.92 13.41
C SER A 594 -1.97 18.76 14.51
N ASP A 595 -2.35 18.49 15.75
CA ASP A 595 -1.91 19.22 16.93
C ASP A 595 -0.83 18.45 17.68
N ALA A 596 0.28 19.12 17.96
CA ALA A 596 1.31 18.63 18.86
C ALA A 596 0.88 18.84 20.31
N VAL A 597 0.78 17.76 21.08
CA VAL A 597 0.37 17.85 22.50
C VAL A 597 1.59 17.62 23.39
N ALA A 598 1.84 18.58 24.27
CA ALA A 598 2.92 18.53 25.24
C ALA A 598 2.70 17.39 26.27
N PRO A 599 3.78 16.83 26.85
CA PRO A 599 3.69 15.80 27.89
C PRO A 599 2.72 16.16 29.03
N THR A 600 2.01 15.16 29.53
CA THR A 600 1.06 15.29 30.63
C THR A 600 1.80 15.27 31.96
N HIS A 601 1.48 16.22 32.85
CA HIS A 601 1.93 16.19 34.24
C HIS A 601 1.04 15.26 35.06
N VAL A 602 1.62 14.18 35.56
CA VAL A 602 0.90 13.18 36.37
C VAL A 602 1.19 13.43 37.85
N LEU A 603 0.13 13.76 38.60
CA LEU A 603 0.19 14.09 40.02
C LEU A 603 -0.60 13.03 40.81
N ALA A 604 0.04 12.44 41.82
CA ALA A 604 -0.61 11.48 42.70
C ALA A 604 -1.28 12.21 43.88
N ALA A 605 -2.57 11.97 44.10
CA ALA A 605 -3.26 12.47 45.28
C ALA A 605 -3.14 11.44 46.41
N VAL A 606 -2.20 11.67 47.34
CA VAL A 606 -1.86 10.73 48.41
C VAL A 606 -2.96 10.67 49.50
N GLY A 607 -3.76 11.73 49.65
CA GLY A 607 -4.67 11.91 50.79
C GLY A 607 -6.09 11.32 50.69
N ASP A 608 -6.61 10.96 49.52
CA ASP A 608 -8.09 10.84 49.35
C ASP A 608 -8.59 9.64 48.48
N GLY A 609 -7.86 8.52 48.55
CA GLY A 609 -8.33 7.25 47.97
C GLY A 609 -7.67 6.82 46.64
N GLY A 610 -6.46 7.31 46.35
CA GLY A 610 -5.63 6.83 45.24
C GLY A 610 -6.04 7.35 43.87
N TRP A 611 -6.54 8.60 43.80
CA TRP A 611 -6.81 9.29 42.54
C TRP A 611 -5.51 9.72 41.86
N THR A 612 -5.48 9.61 40.53
CA THR A 612 -4.43 10.17 39.69
C THR A 612 -4.95 11.41 38.99
N VAL A 613 -4.27 12.55 39.15
CA VAL A 613 -4.61 13.79 38.45
C VAL A 613 -3.63 13.96 37.28
N ARG A 614 -4.18 14.08 36.07
CA ARG A 614 -3.43 14.19 34.82
C ARG A 614 -3.67 15.56 34.23
N VAL A 615 -2.70 16.46 34.36
CA VAL A 615 -2.77 17.83 33.86
C VAL A 615 -2.10 17.89 32.49
N SER A 616 -2.85 18.24 31.45
CA SER A 616 -2.28 18.39 30.12
C SER A 616 -1.12 19.40 30.13
N GLY A 617 -0.08 19.14 29.32
CA GLY A 617 1.07 20.04 29.24
C GLY A 617 0.68 21.46 28.81
N THR A 618 -0.35 21.59 27.97
CA THR A 618 -0.92 22.89 27.56
C THR A 618 -1.49 23.66 28.75
N VAL A 619 -2.26 22.99 29.64
CA VAL A 619 -2.78 23.61 30.86
C VAL A 619 -1.65 23.98 31.83
N ALA A 620 -0.69 23.08 32.05
CA ALA A 620 0.44 23.34 32.94
C ALA A 620 1.26 24.56 32.45
N ALA A 621 1.49 24.68 31.15
CA ALA A 621 2.16 25.83 30.55
C ALA A 621 1.35 27.12 30.71
N ALA A 622 0.02 27.08 30.51
CA ALA A 622 -0.86 28.23 30.70
C ALA A 622 -0.88 28.71 32.17
N ILE A 623 -0.96 27.77 33.12
CA ILE A 623 -0.86 28.07 34.56
C ILE A 623 0.48 28.73 34.88
N SER A 624 1.58 28.18 34.36
CA SER A 624 2.93 28.71 34.59
C SER A 624 3.09 30.13 34.03
N ALA A 625 2.61 30.37 32.81
CA ALA A 625 2.67 31.69 32.18
C ALA A 625 1.85 32.74 32.94
N ASP A 626 0.62 32.41 33.36
CA ASP A 626 -0.21 33.32 34.16
C ASP A 626 0.42 33.60 35.53
N SER A 627 0.96 32.57 36.19
CA SER A 627 1.64 32.72 37.49
C SER A 627 2.88 33.63 37.40
N GLN A 628 3.68 33.48 36.34
CA GLN A 628 4.84 34.33 36.10
C GLN A 628 4.45 35.78 35.79
N HIS A 629 3.35 35.99 35.04
CA HIS A 629 2.86 37.32 34.71
C HIS A 629 2.45 38.12 35.95
N TRP A 630 1.82 37.47 36.93
CA TRP A 630 1.32 38.13 38.14
C TRP A 630 2.32 38.19 39.30
N THR A 631 3.49 37.55 39.17
CA THR A 631 4.53 37.55 40.21
C THR A 631 4.93 38.99 40.59
N PRO A 632 4.99 39.34 41.90
CA PRO A 632 4.99 38.45 43.08
C PRO A 632 3.59 38.19 43.69
N ARG A 633 2.50 38.57 43.03
CA ARG A 633 1.13 38.34 43.52
C ARG A 633 0.63 36.96 43.11
N GLU A 634 -0.19 36.37 43.98
CA GLU A 634 -0.91 35.15 43.65
C GLU A 634 -1.99 35.40 42.58
N THR A 635 -2.19 34.43 41.71
CA THR A 635 -3.26 34.36 40.69
C THR A 635 -3.87 32.95 40.71
N GLY A 636 -4.88 32.71 39.89
CA GLY A 636 -5.53 31.42 39.80
C GLY A 636 -6.66 31.38 38.79
N GLY A 637 -7.47 30.32 38.85
CA GLY A 637 -8.61 30.14 37.96
C GLY A 637 -9.36 28.82 38.21
N ALA A 638 -10.33 28.54 37.35
CA ALA A 638 -11.09 27.31 37.40
C ALA A 638 -10.55 26.27 36.42
N LEU A 639 -10.57 25.01 36.84
CA LEU A 639 -10.08 23.85 36.10
C LEU A 639 -11.24 23.18 35.35
N LEU A 640 -11.02 22.90 34.07
CA LEU A 640 -11.92 22.10 33.25
C LEU A 640 -11.31 20.76 32.91
N GLY A 641 -12.10 19.71 33.09
CA GLY A 641 -11.61 18.35 33.00
C GLY A 641 -12.69 17.28 32.95
N HIS A 642 -12.26 16.03 32.97
CA HIS A 642 -13.12 14.85 33.00
C HIS A 642 -12.75 13.97 34.18
N VAL A 643 -13.75 13.51 34.93
CA VAL A 643 -13.57 12.58 36.06
C VAL A 643 -13.98 11.19 35.61
N ASP A 644 -13.00 10.31 35.47
CA ASP A 644 -13.25 8.89 35.25
C ASP A 644 -13.17 8.12 36.56
N VAL A 645 -14.34 7.78 37.09
CA VAL A 645 -14.49 7.05 38.36
C VAL A 645 -13.98 5.61 38.27
N LEU A 646 -14.05 4.98 37.09
CA LEU A 646 -13.65 3.57 36.90
C LEU A 646 -12.12 3.42 36.86
N SER A 647 -11.41 4.43 36.38
CA SER A 647 -9.95 4.49 36.43
C SER A 647 -9.39 5.29 37.61
N ARG A 648 -10.26 5.91 38.43
CA ARG A 648 -9.86 6.88 39.47
C ARG A 648 -8.88 7.92 38.93
N THR A 649 -9.18 8.45 37.74
CA THR A 649 -8.34 9.44 37.07
C THR A 649 -9.13 10.71 36.79
N ILE A 650 -8.51 11.86 37.07
CA ILE A 650 -9.06 13.19 36.75
C ILE A 650 -8.16 13.80 35.68
N TYR A 651 -8.70 14.01 34.49
CA TYR A 651 -8.01 14.63 33.36
C TYR A 651 -8.30 16.12 33.35
N ILE A 652 -7.28 16.96 33.41
CA ILE A 652 -7.41 18.42 33.32
C ILE A 652 -6.90 18.84 31.94
N ALA A 653 -7.84 19.22 31.08
CA ALA A 653 -7.57 19.48 29.67
C ALA A 653 -7.67 20.96 29.29
N ASP A 654 -8.32 21.79 30.10
CA ASP A 654 -8.47 23.22 29.81
C ASP A 654 -8.74 24.06 31.08
N LEU A 655 -8.83 25.38 30.91
CA LEU A 655 -9.05 26.36 31.98
C LEU A 655 -10.25 27.27 31.67
N VAL A 656 -10.83 27.86 32.72
CA VAL A 656 -11.56 29.13 32.64
C VAL A 656 -10.73 30.18 33.41
N PRO A 657 -10.32 31.28 32.76
CA PRO A 657 -9.58 32.35 33.41
C PRO A 657 -10.31 32.92 34.62
N ALA A 658 -9.54 33.43 35.58
CA ALA A 658 -10.09 34.18 36.70
C ALA A 658 -10.93 35.38 36.20
N PRO A 659 -12.17 35.56 36.72
CA PRO A 659 -12.98 36.73 36.41
C PRO A 659 -12.32 38.06 36.77
N GLU A 660 -12.79 39.16 36.15
CA GLU A 660 -12.26 40.51 36.39
C GLU A 660 -12.39 40.98 37.85
N ASP A 661 -13.36 40.47 38.61
CA ASP A 661 -13.55 40.76 40.03
C ASP A 661 -12.64 39.92 40.96
N SER A 662 -11.66 39.18 40.41
CA SER A 662 -10.70 38.42 41.22
C SER A 662 -9.65 39.32 41.85
N GLU A 663 -9.39 39.16 43.14
CA GLU A 663 -8.42 39.95 43.89
C GLU A 663 -7.09 39.19 44.05
N ARG A 664 -5.98 39.87 43.79
CA ARG A 664 -4.62 39.29 43.77
C ARG A 664 -3.70 40.01 44.75
N TYR A 665 -3.18 39.30 45.74
CA TYR A 665 -2.24 39.78 46.76
C TYR A 665 -1.00 38.85 46.82
N PRO A 666 0.14 39.29 47.39
CA PRO A 666 1.34 38.46 47.51
C PRO A 666 1.15 37.14 48.30
N GLU A 667 0.23 37.13 49.26
CA GLU A 667 -0.03 36.03 50.18
C GLU A 667 -1.48 35.50 50.12
N ARG A 668 -2.27 35.96 49.14
CA ARG A 668 -3.67 35.55 48.98
C ARG A 668 -4.19 35.81 47.57
N PHE A 669 -4.84 34.80 47.00
CA PHE A 669 -5.73 34.95 45.85
C PHE A 669 -7.21 34.75 46.25
N VAL A 670 -8.10 35.62 45.76
CA VAL A 670 -9.56 35.46 45.89
C VAL A 670 -10.16 35.36 44.50
N LEU A 671 -10.67 34.18 44.15
CA LEU A 671 -11.32 33.93 42.86
C LEU A 671 -12.65 34.70 42.80
N GLY A 672 -12.76 35.60 41.82
CA GLY A 672 -13.98 36.33 41.51
C GLY A 672 -15.09 35.39 41.06
N THR A 673 -16.35 35.84 41.17
CA THR A 673 -17.52 34.99 40.83
C THR A 673 -18.39 35.59 39.74
N ARG A 674 -18.16 36.86 39.37
CA ARG A 674 -18.95 37.55 38.34
C ARG A 674 -18.76 36.85 37.00
N GLY A 675 -19.85 36.30 36.46
CA GLY A 675 -19.84 35.60 35.16
C GLY A 675 -19.21 34.20 35.16
N LEU A 676 -18.52 33.78 36.23
CA LEU A 676 -17.80 32.49 36.29
C LEU A 676 -18.73 31.29 36.00
N ARG A 677 -19.91 31.26 36.61
CA ARG A 677 -20.89 30.18 36.39
C ARG A 677 -21.36 30.10 34.93
N ALA A 678 -21.55 31.25 34.28
CA ALA A 678 -21.95 31.30 32.88
C ALA A 678 -20.80 30.81 31.98
N ALA A 679 -19.57 31.27 32.24
CA ALA A 679 -18.38 30.83 31.52
C ALA A 679 -18.14 29.31 31.65
N LEU A 680 -18.32 28.73 32.84
CA LEU A 680 -18.19 27.28 33.07
C LEU A 680 -19.28 26.49 32.31
N ARG A 681 -20.53 26.95 32.31
CA ARG A 681 -21.61 26.31 31.56
C ARG A 681 -21.38 26.39 30.05
N GLN A 682 -20.94 27.54 29.57
CA GLN A 682 -20.59 27.72 28.17
C GLN A 682 -19.43 26.79 27.81
N ALA A 683 -18.36 26.74 28.61
CA ALA A 683 -17.22 25.86 28.36
C ALA A 683 -17.61 24.38 28.31
N HIS A 684 -18.54 23.94 29.17
CA HIS A 684 -19.11 22.60 29.12
C HIS A 684 -19.85 22.34 27.80
N GLY A 685 -20.76 23.24 27.40
CA GLY A 685 -21.47 23.13 26.12
C GLY A 685 -20.55 23.17 24.90
N ASP A 686 -19.57 24.06 24.91
CA ASP A 686 -18.56 24.23 23.86
C ASP A 686 -17.63 23.00 23.74
N SER A 687 -17.56 22.17 24.78
CA SER A 687 -16.86 20.88 24.79
C SER A 687 -17.78 19.69 24.43
N VAL A 688 -18.96 19.95 23.85
CA VAL A 688 -19.97 18.92 23.54
C VAL A 688 -20.38 18.12 24.79
N GLY A 689 -20.36 18.78 25.96
CA GLY A 689 -20.72 18.19 27.24
C GLY A 689 -19.67 17.26 27.85
N TYR A 690 -18.44 17.19 27.32
CA TYR A 690 -17.42 16.27 27.85
C TYR A 690 -16.60 16.84 29.02
N LEU A 691 -16.23 18.13 28.96
CA LEU A 691 -15.44 18.79 30.00
C LEU A 691 -16.36 19.44 31.04
N HIS A 692 -16.05 19.19 32.30
CA HIS A 692 -16.77 19.70 33.46
C HIS A 692 -15.85 20.56 34.33
N TYR A 693 -16.44 21.37 35.21
CA TYR A 693 -15.70 21.97 36.32
C TYR A 693 -15.21 20.86 37.25
N VAL A 694 -13.89 20.77 37.46
CA VAL A 694 -13.28 19.73 38.32
C VAL A 694 -12.53 20.31 39.52
N GLY A 695 -12.44 21.64 39.63
CA GLY A 695 -11.75 22.29 40.74
C GLY A 695 -11.14 23.64 40.38
N THR A 696 -10.18 24.08 41.19
CA THR A 696 -9.49 25.36 41.03
C THR A 696 -7.98 25.18 41.05
N TRP A 697 -7.27 26.17 40.53
CA TRP A 697 -5.84 26.31 40.71
C TRP A 697 -5.49 27.71 41.21
N HIS A 698 -4.36 27.82 41.90
CA HIS A 698 -3.75 29.08 42.27
C HIS A 698 -2.22 28.97 42.32
N SER A 699 -1.53 30.10 42.43
CA SER A 699 -0.06 30.17 42.49
C SER A 699 0.44 30.56 43.87
N HIS A 700 1.54 29.99 44.33
CA HIS A 700 2.38 30.48 45.44
C HIS A 700 3.73 30.95 44.87
N PRO A 701 3.87 32.22 44.44
CA PRO A 701 5.06 32.72 43.76
C PRO A 701 6.34 32.62 44.59
N MET A 702 6.21 32.71 45.93
CA MET A 702 7.31 32.56 46.87
C MET A 702 7.58 31.09 47.27
N GLY A 703 6.82 30.14 46.73
CA GLY A 703 6.85 28.73 47.08
C GLY A 703 6.07 28.40 48.36
N GLY A 704 5.91 27.11 48.61
CA GLY A 704 5.17 26.57 49.76
C GLY A 704 4.03 25.62 49.35
N PRO A 705 3.67 24.64 50.20
CA PRO A 705 2.55 23.73 49.95
C PRO A 705 1.20 24.45 50.12
N HIS A 706 0.10 23.72 49.92
CA HIS A 706 -1.25 24.18 50.27
C HIS A 706 -1.30 24.70 51.71
N SER A 707 -1.82 25.91 51.86
CA SER A 707 -2.09 26.52 53.17
C SER A 707 -3.33 25.92 53.83
N GLN A 708 -3.54 26.19 55.13
CA GLN A 708 -4.80 25.79 55.79
C GLN A 708 -6.03 26.42 55.10
N THR A 709 -5.89 27.64 54.57
CA THR A 709 -6.99 28.32 53.85
C THR A 709 -7.31 27.60 52.53
N ASP A 710 -6.31 27.01 51.88
CA ASP A 710 -6.49 26.24 50.65
C ASP A 710 -7.22 24.93 50.94
N PHE A 711 -6.84 24.23 52.01
CA PHE A 711 -7.54 23.03 52.47
C PHE A 711 -9.00 23.33 52.85
N ASP A 712 -9.25 24.39 53.61
CA ASP A 712 -10.61 24.80 54.00
C ASP A 712 -11.45 25.18 52.76
N THR A 713 -10.84 25.77 51.74
CA THR A 713 -11.51 26.10 50.48
C THR A 713 -11.80 24.85 49.65
N LEU A 714 -10.86 23.93 49.54
CA LEU A 714 -11.04 22.65 48.87
C LEU A 714 -12.17 21.84 49.52
N GLN A 715 -12.20 21.75 50.85
CA GLN A 715 -13.27 21.05 51.58
C GLN A 715 -14.65 21.69 51.38
N ARG A 716 -14.71 23.03 51.33
CA ARG A 716 -15.94 23.75 50.98
C ARG A 716 -16.39 23.48 49.55
N LEU A 717 -15.47 23.44 48.59
CA LEU A 717 -15.82 23.13 47.20
C LEU A 717 -16.29 21.68 47.05
N ALA A 718 -15.63 20.74 47.73
CA ALA A 718 -16.00 19.33 47.74
C ALA A 718 -17.42 19.10 48.30
N SER A 719 -17.86 19.88 49.29
CA SER A 719 -19.21 19.75 49.86
C SER A 719 -20.35 20.12 48.88
N PHE A 720 -20.04 20.90 47.84
CA PHE A 720 -20.99 21.21 46.76
C PHE A 720 -21.04 20.13 45.65
N ALA A 721 -20.14 19.14 45.69
CA ALA A 721 -20.10 18.03 44.75
C ALA A 721 -20.04 16.66 45.48
N PRO A 722 -21.06 16.29 46.27
CA PRO A 722 -21.04 15.05 47.04
C PRO A 722 -20.74 13.82 46.17
N GLY A 723 -19.80 12.98 46.62
CA GLY A 723 -19.41 11.76 45.91
C GLY A 723 -18.45 11.95 44.73
N LEU A 724 -18.20 13.17 44.25
CA LEU A 724 -17.23 13.46 43.19
C LEU A 724 -15.94 14.08 43.77
N PRO A 725 -14.75 13.75 43.23
CA PRO A 725 -13.52 14.40 43.63
C PRO A 725 -13.45 15.83 43.08
N VAL A 726 -12.93 16.74 43.89
CA VAL A 726 -12.60 18.12 43.50
C VAL A 726 -11.10 18.32 43.63
N VAL A 727 -10.48 18.98 42.66
CA VAL A 727 -9.02 19.21 42.61
C VAL A 727 -8.68 20.62 43.07
N SER A 728 -7.60 20.75 43.83
CA SER A 728 -6.90 22.00 44.07
C SER A 728 -5.45 21.88 43.59
N LEU A 729 -5.10 22.62 42.53
CA LEU A 729 -3.71 22.70 42.06
C LEU A 729 -3.02 23.95 42.60
N VAL A 730 -1.78 23.79 43.05
CA VAL A 730 -0.91 24.92 43.43
C VAL A 730 0.28 24.95 42.47
N TRP A 731 0.47 26.07 41.79
CA TRP A 731 1.72 26.33 41.09
C TRP A 731 2.73 26.94 42.05
N ALA A 732 3.92 26.36 42.14
CA ALA A 732 5.06 26.91 42.85
C ALA A 732 6.29 26.92 41.92
N PRO A 733 7.35 27.69 42.20
CA PRO A 733 8.60 27.66 41.43
C PRO A 733 9.22 26.26 41.28
N THR A 734 8.92 25.35 42.20
CA THR A 734 9.39 23.95 42.19
C THR A 734 8.51 23.00 41.37
N GLY A 735 7.34 23.45 40.88
CA GLY A 735 6.40 22.64 40.09
C GLY A 735 4.95 22.74 40.57
N LEU A 736 4.08 21.94 39.94
CA LEU A 736 2.67 21.82 40.33
C LEU A 736 2.51 20.85 41.50
N LEU A 737 1.81 21.30 42.54
CA LEU A 737 1.33 20.50 43.66
C LEU A 737 -0.16 20.26 43.50
N CYS A 738 -0.67 19.15 44.03
CA CYS A 738 -2.06 18.75 43.86
C CYS A 738 -2.63 18.17 45.15
N GLU A 739 -3.81 18.66 45.52
CA GLU A 739 -4.66 18.06 46.55
C GLU A 739 -6.03 17.72 45.94
N VAL A 740 -6.63 16.65 46.44
CA VAL A 740 -7.97 16.20 46.04
C VAL A 740 -8.84 16.14 47.29
N GLY A 741 -10.02 16.76 47.22
CA GLY A 741 -11.01 16.73 48.28
C GLY A 741 -12.28 16.02 47.84
N ARG A 742 -12.86 15.23 48.75
CA ARG A 742 -14.16 14.58 48.62
C ARG A 742 -15.01 14.81 49.85
N PHE A 743 -16.28 15.10 49.60
CA PHE A 743 -17.30 15.09 50.63
C PHE A 743 -18.06 13.76 50.54
N GLN A 744 -18.01 12.97 51.61
CA GLN A 744 -18.68 11.67 51.71
C GLN A 744 -20.15 11.82 52.08
#